data_AF-A0A6A7AD16-F1
#
_entry.id   AF-A0A6A7AD16-F1
#
_cell.length_a   1.000
_cell.length_b   1.000
_cell.length_c   1.000
_cell.angle_alpha   90.00
_cell.angle_beta   90.00
_cell.angle_gamma   90.00
#
_symmetry.space_group_name_H-M   'P 1'
#
loop_
_entity.id
_entity.type
_entity.pdbx_description
1 polymer ?
#
loop_
_entity_poly.entity_id
_entity_poly.type
_entity_poly.pdbx_seq_one_letter_code
_entity_poly.pdbx_strand_id
1 'polypeptide(L)'
;MATTATKVGHGLAKALGIDLHYRNETGSDRITRGESVFSIDSADPYVEHEPTAWEWITDTLPNGPQLLQYFYSLFPFVHWITRYNLQWLTGDLVAGITVGAVVVPQSMAYAKLAQLPVEFGLYSSFMGVLIYWFFATSKDITIGPVAVLSTVTGNVILRAEERLPGVPRDIVASSLAIISGAIVLFLGLIRLGWIVDLISLPAISAFMTGSAISIAAGQVPAMMGITGVNTREPTYKVIINTLKHLGRTDINASFGLTALFLLYGIRTTCNLLAKRFPTRAKTIFFLNTLRTAFVILLYVLFSYLVNRDARKHGRKPRVTTLGSVPRGFKHARVPHITTDIIKSFATDLPSTVIVLLIEHISIAKSFGRVNNYIINPSQELVAIGVTNCLGPFLGAYPATGSFSRTAIKSKAGVRTPFAGVITAVVVLLAIYALPAMFWYIPNAALSAVIIHAVGDLITPPNTVYQFWRISPLEVFIFFAGVIVTVFSSIENGIYVTVSVSAAMFGFRAFKAKGRFMGRAKIHSVVGDHLLDPSAENKRDPGARKSPQESQDSMRNIFLPIDHRDGSNPLIELEDPYPGIFIYRFSEGFNYPNANHYLDQLSESIFAKTRRTNPAGYSRLGDRPWNDPGPRRGKDTTEADARPTLKAIILDMSSVNNVDLTSIQNLIDVRNQLDKYAAPDTVDWHFSNINNRWTKRALAAAGFGYYSPEPDNSGLHRWKPIFSVAEIGGADSAAAEAEVRHNKQLQRSMSQQHDDIEAGRGVRAEEGGGGDGSSEDGSLNKQLEYSKAYGGVDRKGKSGRIAVVQGLNRPLFHVDVTAALDSALANAQRKSH
;
A
#
# COMPACT_ATOMS: atom_id res chain seq x y z
N MET A 1 -27.97 7.51 34.97
CA MET A 1 -29.26 7.94 34.39
C MET A 1 -29.11 8.02 32.87
N ALA A 2 -29.98 7.39 32.09
CA ALA A 2 -29.89 7.43 30.63
C ALA A 2 -30.07 8.86 30.10
N THR A 3 -29.21 9.28 29.17
CA THR A 3 -29.28 10.62 28.57
C THR A 3 -30.60 10.81 27.80
N THR A 4 -31.03 12.05 27.61
CA THR A 4 -32.28 12.40 26.90
C THR A 4 -32.30 11.81 25.48
N ALA A 5 -31.15 11.81 24.80
CA ALA A 5 -30.97 11.16 23.49
C ALA A 5 -31.18 9.64 23.55
N THR A 6 -30.70 8.99 24.60
CA THR A 6 -30.91 7.54 24.82
C THR A 6 -32.40 7.23 24.99
N LYS A 7 -33.16 8.03 25.76
CA LYS A 7 -34.60 7.81 25.97
C LYS A 7 -35.42 7.98 24.68
N VAL A 8 -35.10 8.99 23.88
CA VAL A 8 -35.74 9.21 22.56
C VAL A 8 -35.43 8.05 21.62
N GLY A 9 -34.18 7.58 21.59
CA GLY A 9 -33.78 6.41 20.80
C GLY A 9 -34.52 5.13 21.20
N HIS A 10 -34.70 4.87 22.51
CA HIS A 10 -35.46 3.71 22.99
C HIS A 10 -36.95 3.81 22.64
N GLY A 11 -37.53 5.02 22.68
CA GLY A 11 -38.89 5.27 22.23
C GLY A 11 -39.08 5.00 20.74
N LEU A 12 -38.14 5.47 19.90
CA LEU A 12 -38.14 5.21 18.45
C LEU A 12 -37.95 3.73 18.13
N ALA A 13 -37.02 3.05 18.80
CA ALA A 13 -36.81 1.62 18.61
C ALA A 13 -38.07 0.81 18.92
N LYS A 14 -38.73 1.12 20.05
CA LYS A 14 -40.00 0.49 20.43
C LYS A 14 -41.11 0.78 19.41
N ALA A 15 -41.18 1.99 18.87
CA ALA A 15 -42.16 2.37 17.85
C ALA A 15 -41.92 1.66 16.50
N LEU A 16 -40.65 1.39 16.16
CA LEU A 16 -40.24 0.69 14.95
C LEU A 16 -40.19 -0.84 15.12
N GLY A 17 -40.59 -1.38 16.28
CA GLY A 17 -40.53 -2.81 16.58
C GLY A 17 -39.11 -3.38 16.67
N ILE A 18 -38.10 -2.53 16.89
CA ILE A 18 -36.71 -2.94 17.07
C ILE A 18 -36.53 -3.43 18.50
N ASP A 19 -36.20 -4.71 18.66
CA ASP A 19 -35.87 -5.26 19.97
C ASP A 19 -34.46 -4.81 20.41
N LEU A 20 -34.43 -3.94 21.41
CA LEU A 20 -33.19 -3.50 22.06
C LEU A 20 -32.70 -4.49 23.14
N HIS A 21 -33.55 -5.47 23.50
CA HIS A 21 -33.31 -6.47 24.53
C HIS A 21 -32.87 -7.83 24.00
N TYR A 22 -32.50 -7.95 22.71
CA TYR A 22 -31.88 -9.17 22.15
C TYR A 22 -30.66 -9.67 22.96
N ARG A 23 -30.05 -8.79 23.78
CA ARG A 23 -28.95 -9.08 24.71
C ARG A 23 -29.36 -9.82 25.98
N ASN A 24 -30.64 -9.78 26.34
CA ASN A 24 -31.18 -10.49 27.50
C ASN A 24 -31.32 -11.99 27.20
N GLU A 25 -31.54 -12.35 25.94
CA GLU A 25 -31.58 -13.74 25.48
C GLU A 25 -30.21 -14.42 25.56
N THR A 26 -29.10 -13.67 25.41
CA THR A 26 -27.72 -14.20 25.52
C THR A 26 -27.19 -14.24 26.96
N GLY A 27 -28.04 -13.98 27.95
CA GLY A 27 -27.68 -14.03 29.38
C GLY A 27 -26.72 -12.93 29.85
N SER A 28 -26.46 -11.91 29.02
CA SER A 28 -25.46 -10.86 29.32
C SER A 28 -25.75 -10.05 30.60
N ASP A 29 -27.03 -9.87 30.94
CA ASP A 29 -27.49 -9.18 32.16
C ASP A 29 -27.25 -9.98 33.45
N ARG A 30 -27.11 -11.31 33.38
CA ARG A 30 -26.79 -12.15 34.55
C ARG A 30 -25.33 -11.97 34.99
N ILE A 31 -24.43 -11.68 34.05
CA ILE A 31 -22.99 -11.47 34.33
C ILE A 31 -22.74 -10.08 34.92
N THR A 32 -23.44 -9.06 34.43
CA THR A 32 -23.30 -7.67 34.93
C THR A 32 -23.92 -7.46 36.31
N ARG A 33 -24.89 -8.29 36.71
CA ARG A 33 -25.50 -8.29 38.06
C ARG A 33 -24.72 -9.07 39.13
N GLY A 34 -23.53 -9.57 38.82
CA GLY A 34 -22.62 -10.15 39.81
C GLY A 34 -22.91 -11.61 40.19
N GLU A 35 -23.83 -12.29 39.51
CA GLU A 35 -24.18 -13.69 39.85
C GLU A 35 -23.25 -14.74 39.22
N SER A 36 -22.38 -14.36 38.27
CA SER A 36 -21.53 -15.33 37.56
C SER A 36 -20.06 -14.95 37.39
N VAL A 37 -19.61 -13.85 37.97
CA VAL A 37 -18.20 -13.44 37.90
C VAL A 37 -17.59 -13.90 39.22
N PHE A 38 -16.61 -14.79 39.17
CA PHE A 38 -15.62 -14.88 40.26
C PHE A 38 -15.34 -13.44 40.70
N SER A 39 -15.48 -13.09 41.98
CA SER A 39 -14.91 -11.84 42.45
C SER A 39 -13.42 -11.94 42.16
N ILE A 40 -12.97 -11.31 41.07
CA ILE A 40 -11.56 -11.18 40.79
C ILE A 40 -11.10 -10.11 41.79
N ASP A 41 -11.00 -10.48 43.08
CA ASP A 41 -10.48 -9.61 44.15
C ASP A 41 -9.02 -9.19 43.84
N SER A 42 -8.37 -9.89 42.90
CA SER A 42 -6.98 -9.72 42.53
C SER A 42 -6.74 -8.83 41.30
N ALA A 43 -7.77 -8.37 40.56
CA ALA A 43 -7.57 -7.57 39.35
C ALA A 43 -8.73 -6.59 39.08
N ASP A 44 -8.40 -5.39 38.59
CA ASP A 44 -9.41 -4.38 38.26
C ASP A 44 -10.33 -4.88 37.13
N PRO A 45 -11.67 -4.80 37.31
CA PRO A 45 -12.62 -5.22 36.28
C PRO A 45 -12.62 -4.23 35.12
N TYR A 46 -12.54 -4.75 33.89
CA TYR A 46 -12.68 -3.98 32.66
C TYR A 46 -13.96 -4.38 31.93
N VAL A 47 -14.80 -3.40 31.61
CA VAL A 47 -16.02 -3.60 30.80
C VAL A 47 -15.80 -2.92 29.45
N GLU A 48 -15.81 -3.70 28.38
CA GLU A 48 -15.58 -3.18 27.03
C GLU A 48 -16.85 -2.48 26.52
N HIS A 49 -16.73 -1.19 26.20
CA HIS A 49 -17.81 -0.38 25.62
C HIS A 49 -17.80 -0.45 24.08
N GLU A 50 -18.99 -0.61 23.49
CA GLU A 50 -19.16 -0.67 22.04
C GLU A 50 -18.90 0.71 21.38
N PRO A 51 -18.22 0.76 20.23
CA PRO A 51 -17.98 2.01 19.51
C PRO A 51 -19.29 2.59 19.01
N THR A 52 -19.49 3.90 19.16
CA THR A 52 -20.70 4.60 18.67
C THR A 52 -20.51 5.19 17.27
N ALA A 53 -21.60 5.34 16.52
CA ALA A 53 -21.54 5.99 15.20
C ALA A 53 -21.10 7.46 15.32
N TRP A 54 -21.45 8.11 16.43
CA TRP A 54 -21.03 9.48 16.71
C TRP A 54 -19.53 9.57 16.97
N GLU A 55 -18.95 8.68 17.79
CA GLU A 55 -17.48 8.58 17.97
C GLU A 55 -16.77 8.46 16.62
N TRP A 56 -17.26 7.59 15.74
CA TRP A 56 -16.67 7.42 14.41
C TRP A 56 -16.76 8.69 13.54
N ILE A 57 -17.90 9.39 13.56
CA ILE A 57 -18.06 10.67 12.85
C ILE A 57 -17.09 11.71 13.41
N THR A 58 -16.99 11.84 14.75
CA THR A 58 -16.09 12.81 15.39
C THR A 58 -14.61 12.48 15.17
N ASP A 59 -14.25 11.20 15.10
CA ASP A 59 -12.89 10.76 14.80
C ASP A 59 -12.53 10.97 13.31
N THR A 60 -13.52 10.98 12.42
CA THR A 60 -13.33 11.14 10.97
C THR A 60 -13.34 12.60 10.52
N LEU A 61 -14.13 13.45 11.18
CA LEU A 61 -14.23 14.87 10.83
C LEU A 61 -12.99 15.64 11.29
N PRO A 62 -12.40 16.49 10.42
CA PRO A 62 -11.19 17.22 10.77
C PRO A 62 -11.47 18.29 11.82
N ASN A 63 -10.60 18.37 12.82
CA ASN A 63 -10.61 19.45 13.81
C ASN A 63 -10.11 20.77 13.19
N GLY A 64 -10.45 21.92 13.79
CA GLY A 64 -10.01 23.24 13.33
C GLY A 64 -8.50 23.35 13.01
N PRO A 65 -7.59 22.88 13.89
CA PRO A 65 -6.15 22.85 13.61
C PRO A 65 -5.78 21.97 12.42
N GLN A 66 -6.49 20.86 12.20
CA GLN A 66 -6.26 19.96 11.06
C GLN A 66 -6.71 20.61 9.74
N LEU A 67 -7.78 21.43 9.75
CA LEU A 67 -8.16 22.26 8.61
C LEU A 67 -7.09 23.30 8.28
N LEU A 68 -6.53 23.97 9.29
CA LEU A 68 -5.44 24.92 9.09
C LEU A 68 -4.18 24.23 8.54
N GLN A 69 -3.85 23.05 9.08
CA GLN A 69 -2.77 22.22 8.56
C GLN A 69 -3.03 21.75 7.11
N TYR A 70 -4.29 21.49 6.74
CA TYR A 70 -4.67 21.18 5.37
C TYR A 70 -4.34 22.35 4.43
N PHE A 71 -4.80 23.56 4.74
CA PHE A 71 -4.50 24.74 3.90
C PHE A 71 -3.00 25.03 3.82
N TYR A 72 -2.28 24.86 4.92
CA TYR A 72 -0.82 24.98 4.93
C TYR A 72 -0.13 23.91 4.07
N SER A 73 -0.65 22.67 4.08
CA SER A 73 -0.13 21.55 3.27
C SER A 73 -0.33 21.74 1.76
N LEU A 74 -1.29 22.57 1.33
CA LEU A 74 -1.52 22.89 -0.09
C LEU A 74 -0.39 23.69 -0.72
N PHE A 75 0.48 24.33 0.08
CA PHE A 75 1.60 25.13 -0.40
C PHE A 75 2.95 24.57 0.10
N PRO A 76 3.44 23.43 -0.44
CA PRO A 76 4.67 22.80 0.01
C PRO A 76 5.90 23.72 0.00
N PHE A 77 5.94 24.71 -0.90
CA PHE A 77 7.08 25.63 -1.03
C PHE A 77 7.42 26.37 0.27
N VAL A 78 6.42 26.65 1.12
CA VAL A 78 6.61 27.36 2.39
C VAL A 78 7.56 26.61 3.34
N HIS A 79 7.65 25.28 3.22
CA HIS A 79 8.50 24.45 4.08
C HIS A 79 10.00 24.56 3.76
N TRP A 80 10.37 24.89 2.53
CA TRP A 80 11.77 24.86 2.08
C TRP A 80 12.29 26.19 1.55
N ILE A 81 11.43 27.12 1.15
CA ILE A 81 11.85 28.41 0.57
C ILE A 81 12.71 29.23 1.53
N THR A 82 12.45 29.15 2.84
CA THR A 82 13.24 29.83 3.89
C THR A 82 14.61 29.22 4.11
N ARG A 83 14.84 27.98 3.64
CA ARG A 83 16.11 27.24 3.75
C ARG A 83 16.91 27.24 2.43
N TYR A 84 16.46 28.03 1.44
CA TYR A 84 17.06 28.10 0.12
C TYR A 84 18.46 28.74 0.20
N ASN A 85 19.45 28.11 -0.45
CA ASN A 85 20.85 28.54 -0.38
C ASN A 85 21.50 28.65 -1.78
N LEU A 86 22.67 29.28 -1.84
CA LEU A 86 23.37 29.55 -3.09
C LEU A 86 23.82 28.28 -3.83
N GLN A 87 24.10 27.20 -3.11
CA GLN A 87 24.44 25.90 -3.71
C GLN A 87 23.22 25.28 -4.40
N TRP A 88 22.02 25.46 -3.85
CA TRP A 88 20.78 25.05 -4.51
C TRP A 88 20.50 25.91 -5.74
N LEU A 89 20.72 27.22 -5.63
CA LEU A 89 20.56 28.14 -6.77
C LEU A 89 21.43 27.74 -7.96
N THR A 90 22.72 27.42 -7.74
CA THR A 90 23.61 27.00 -8.83
C THR A 90 23.16 25.70 -9.50
N GLY A 91 22.72 24.71 -8.72
CA GLY A 91 22.15 23.47 -9.25
C GLY A 91 20.86 23.70 -10.04
N ASP A 92 19.96 24.52 -9.49
CA ASP A 92 18.68 24.85 -10.13
C ASP A 92 18.86 25.72 -11.38
N LEU A 93 19.89 26.58 -11.43
CA LEU A 93 20.24 27.38 -12.60
C LEU A 93 20.71 26.49 -13.76
N VAL A 94 21.65 25.57 -13.48
CA VAL A 94 22.15 24.63 -14.49
C VAL A 94 21.01 23.73 -14.99
N ALA A 95 20.20 23.17 -14.08
CA ALA A 95 19.06 22.35 -14.44
C ALA A 95 18.00 23.14 -15.23
N GLY A 96 17.63 24.33 -14.76
CA GLY A 96 16.61 25.18 -15.35
C GLY A 96 16.95 25.66 -16.76
N ILE A 97 18.21 26.06 -17.00
CA ILE A 97 18.72 26.46 -18.32
C ILE A 97 18.79 25.26 -19.27
N THR A 98 19.34 24.12 -18.80
CA THR A 98 19.44 22.90 -19.61
C THR A 98 18.07 22.43 -20.08
N VAL A 99 17.11 22.39 -19.16
CA VAL A 99 15.73 21.97 -19.47
C VAL A 99 15.04 23.02 -20.33
N GLY A 100 15.23 24.32 -20.09
CA GLY A 100 14.68 25.39 -20.92
C GLY A 100 15.10 25.30 -22.38
N ALA A 101 16.37 25.00 -22.65
CA ALA A 101 16.88 24.81 -24.01
C ALA A 101 16.21 23.64 -24.75
N VAL A 102 15.76 22.62 -24.03
CA VAL A 102 15.12 21.42 -24.59
C VAL A 102 13.60 21.58 -24.68
N VAL A 103 12.98 22.21 -23.67
CA VAL A 103 11.54 22.47 -23.58
C VAL A 103 11.03 23.25 -24.78
N VAL A 104 11.74 24.31 -25.17
CA VAL A 104 11.30 25.23 -26.23
C VAL A 104 11.01 24.50 -27.55
N PRO A 105 11.99 23.81 -28.18
CA PRO A 105 11.73 23.12 -29.44
C PRO A 105 10.80 21.91 -29.30
N GLN A 106 10.88 21.15 -28.20
CA GLN A 106 10.01 19.98 -27.99
C GLN A 106 8.53 20.38 -27.90
N SER A 107 8.22 21.44 -27.16
CA SER A 107 6.83 21.86 -26.94
C SER A 107 6.18 22.31 -28.25
N MET A 108 6.94 22.96 -29.12
CA MET A 108 6.49 23.36 -30.45
C MET A 108 6.17 22.15 -31.35
N ALA A 109 6.97 21.09 -31.29
CA ALA A 109 6.67 19.85 -32.02
C ALA A 109 5.41 19.16 -31.49
N TYR A 110 5.19 19.16 -30.17
CA TYR A 110 4.01 18.57 -29.56
C TYR A 110 2.73 19.36 -29.86
N ALA A 111 2.78 20.69 -30.00
CA ALA A 111 1.63 21.47 -30.44
C ALA A 111 1.15 21.06 -31.85
N LYS A 112 2.07 20.69 -32.76
CA LYS A 112 1.70 20.14 -34.08
C LYS A 112 0.97 18.79 -33.97
N LEU A 113 1.32 17.96 -32.97
CA LEU A 113 0.58 16.72 -32.71
C LEU A 113 -0.85 17.01 -32.25
N ALA A 114 -1.03 18.07 -31.46
CA ALA A 114 -2.31 18.57 -30.97
C ALA A 114 -3.13 19.36 -32.01
N GLN A 115 -2.73 19.43 -33.30
CA GLN A 115 -3.42 20.22 -34.32
C GLN A 115 -3.49 21.73 -34.02
N LEU A 116 -2.55 22.23 -33.23
CA LEU A 116 -2.45 23.64 -32.86
C LEU A 116 -1.21 24.29 -33.49
N PRO A 117 -1.24 25.62 -33.68
CA PRO A 117 -0.03 26.39 -33.98
C PRO A 117 1.06 26.18 -32.91
N VAL A 118 2.32 26.27 -33.32
CA VAL A 118 3.48 25.86 -32.52
C VAL A 118 3.66 26.68 -31.23
N GLU A 119 3.21 27.93 -31.25
CA GLU A 119 3.26 28.87 -30.12
C GLU A 119 2.43 28.39 -28.91
N PHE A 120 1.34 27.65 -29.13
CA PHE A 120 0.54 27.05 -28.05
C PHE A 120 1.38 26.07 -27.21
N GLY A 121 2.37 25.44 -27.82
CA GLY A 121 3.35 24.62 -27.11
C GLY A 121 4.22 25.43 -26.15
N LEU A 122 4.67 26.62 -26.58
CA LEU A 122 5.48 27.52 -25.76
C LEU A 122 4.67 28.08 -24.59
N TYR A 123 3.42 28.48 -24.83
CA TYR A 123 2.53 28.98 -23.79
C TYR A 123 2.25 27.93 -22.72
N SER A 124 1.96 26.70 -23.15
CA SER A 124 1.70 25.56 -22.25
C SER A 124 2.91 25.20 -21.41
N SER A 125 4.11 25.24 -21.99
CA SER A 125 5.34 24.99 -21.24
C SER A 125 5.65 26.09 -20.25
N PHE A 126 5.49 27.37 -20.63
CA PHE A 126 5.67 28.49 -19.72
C PHE A 126 4.77 28.37 -18.49
N MET A 127 3.46 28.19 -18.70
CA MET A 127 2.50 28.05 -17.61
C MET A 127 2.76 26.81 -16.75
N GLY A 128 3.10 25.70 -17.41
CA GLY A 128 3.46 24.45 -16.75
C GLY A 128 4.57 24.61 -15.72
N VAL A 129 5.72 25.13 -16.15
CA VAL A 129 6.88 25.24 -15.25
C VAL A 129 6.79 26.38 -14.25
N LEU A 130 6.00 27.43 -14.54
CA LEU A 130 5.80 28.57 -13.65
C LEU A 130 4.87 28.24 -12.47
N ILE A 131 3.78 27.52 -12.70
CA ILE A 131 2.79 27.23 -11.65
C ILE A 131 3.26 26.09 -10.74
N TYR A 132 3.99 25.12 -11.29
CA TYR A 132 4.25 23.86 -10.61
C TYR A 132 4.88 24.02 -9.23
N TRP A 133 5.90 24.88 -9.08
CA TRP A 133 6.68 24.98 -7.84
C TRP A 133 5.87 25.43 -6.61
N PHE A 134 4.74 26.13 -6.80
CA PHE A 134 3.86 26.54 -5.69
C PHE A 134 3.21 25.35 -4.99
N PHE A 135 2.82 24.34 -5.77
CA PHE A 135 2.00 23.22 -5.29
C PHE A 135 2.75 21.89 -5.31
N ALA A 136 3.91 21.80 -5.98
CA ALA A 136 4.62 20.54 -6.19
C ALA A 136 5.26 19.98 -4.91
N THR A 137 5.30 18.64 -4.85
CA THR A 137 6.18 17.89 -3.95
C THR A 137 7.41 17.32 -4.67
N SER A 138 7.35 17.12 -6.00
CA SER A 138 8.50 16.73 -6.79
C SER A 138 9.37 17.92 -7.22
N LYS A 139 10.68 17.80 -6.98
CA LYS A 139 11.68 18.72 -7.52
C LYS A 139 12.05 18.44 -8.97
N ASP A 140 11.87 17.19 -9.43
CA ASP A 140 12.41 16.74 -10.71
C ASP A 140 11.44 16.98 -11.87
N ILE A 141 10.14 16.98 -11.62
CA ILE A 141 9.15 17.07 -12.70
C ILE A 141 9.24 18.41 -13.44
N THR A 142 9.02 18.33 -14.75
CA THR A 142 8.82 19.48 -15.64
C THR A 142 7.47 19.33 -16.33
N ILE A 143 6.51 20.22 -16.01
CA ILE A 143 5.19 20.24 -16.66
C ILE A 143 5.26 20.95 -18.01
N GLY A 144 4.48 20.49 -18.97
CA GLY A 144 4.18 21.17 -20.24
C GLY A 144 3.55 20.18 -21.22
N PRO A 145 3.56 20.48 -22.52
CA PRO A 145 3.11 19.52 -23.51
C PRO A 145 3.94 18.24 -23.53
N VAL A 146 3.26 17.13 -23.79
CA VAL A 146 3.85 15.81 -23.99
C VAL A 146 3.23 15.15 -25.21
N ALA A 147 3.95 14.20 -25.82
CA ALA A 147 3.52 13.56 -27.06
C ALA A 147 2.16 12.85 -26.92
N VAL A 148 1.96 12.09 -25.84
CA VAL A 148 0.74 11.29 -25.61
C VAL A 148 -0.47 12.19 -25.45
N LEU A 149 -0.46 13.08 -24.45
CA LEU A 149 -1.55 14.02 -24.21
C LEU A 149 -1.80 14.97 -25.39
N SER A 150 -0.77 15.37 -26.14
CA SER A 150 -0.96 16.18 -27.36
C SER A 150 -1.63 15.40 -28.47
N THR A 151 -1.34 14.10 -28.61
CA THR A 151 -1.99 13.23 -29.61
C THR A 151 -3.47 13.02 -29.25
N VAL A 152 -3.76 12.77 -27.97
CA VAL A 152 -5.14 12.69 -27.46
C VAL A 152 -5.88 13.99 -27.72
N THR A 153 -5.29 15.13 -27.35
CA THR A 153 -5.86 16.46 -27.58
C THR A 153 -6.14 16.72 -29.06
N GLY A 154 -5.21 16.35 -29.95
CA GLY A 154 -5.38 16.49 -31.40
C GLY A 154 -6.52 15.63 -31.95
N ASN A 155 -6.68 14.40 -31.47
CA ASN A 155 -7.80 13.53 -31.86
C ASN A 155 -9.14 14.08 -31.37
N VAL A 156 -9.18 14.63 -30.15
CA VAL A 156 -10.36 15.30 -29.60
C VAL A 156 -10.76 16.52 -30.43
N ILE A 157 -9.78 17.35 -30.81
CA ILE A 157 -10.02 18.53 -31.65
C ILE A 157 -10.62 18.14 -32.99
N LEU A 158 -10.08 17.12 -33.66
CA LEU A 158 -10.58 16.67 -34.96
C LEU A 158 -12.03 16.15 -34.88
N ARG A 159 -12.33 15.33 -33.86
CA ARG A 159 -13.71 14.85 -33.61
C ARG A 159 -14.68 15.97 -33.24
N ALA A 160 -14.20 16.94 -32.48
CA ALA A 160 -15.00 18.12 -32.12
C ALA A 160 -15.27 19.01 -33.33
N GLU A 161 -14.30 19.16 -34.24
CA GLU A 161 -14.44 19.91 -35.50
C GLU A 161 -15.50 19.31 -36.42
N GLU A 162 -15.62 17.97 -36.45
CA GLU A 162 -16.70 17.27 -37.17
C GLU A 162 -18.10 17.55 -36.58
N ARG A 163 -18.19 17.73 -35.25
CA ARG A 163 -19.46 17.99 -34.54
C ARG A 163 -19.85 19.46 -34.50
N LEU A 164 -18.87 20.36 -34.44
CA LEU A 164 -19.03 21.81 -34.30
C LEU A 164 -18.16 22.53 -35.34
N PRO A 165 -18.57 22.53 -36.62
CA PRO A 165 -17.84 23.22 -37.67
C PRO A 165 -17.81 24.73 -37.38
N GLY A 166 -16.62 25.34 -37.47
CA GLY A 166 -16.42 26.78 -37.29
C GLY A 166 -15.90 27.21 -35.91
N VAL A 167 -15.85 26.31 -34.92
CA VAL A 167 -15.19 26.59 -33.64
C VAL A 167 -13.66 26.50 -33.79
N PRO A 168 -12.90 27.54 -33.41
CA PRO A 168 -11.44 27.48 -33.43
C PRO A 168 -10.87 26.34 -32.58
N ARG A 169 -9.91 25.60 -33.15
CA ARG A 169 -9.27 24.42 -32.51
C ARG A 169 -8.66 24.72 -31.14
N ASP A 170 -8.12 25.91 -30.96
CA ASP A 170 -7.53 26.39 -29.72
C ASP A 170 -8.56 26.60 -28.60
N ILE A 171 -9.81 26.95 -28.93
CA ILE A 171 -10.89 27.07 -27.94
C ILE A 171 -11.31 25.68 -27.43
N VAL A 172 -11.41 24.69 -28.31
CA VAL A 172 -11.68 23.29 -27.93
C VAL A 172 -10.57 22.77 -27.01
N ALA A 173 -9.30 22.99 -27.40
CA ALA A 173 -8.15 22.59 -26.60
C ALA A 173 -8.13 23.27 -25.22
N SER A 174 -8.38 24.58 -25.17
CA SER A 174 -8.46 25.36 -23.93
C SER A 174 -9.58 24.86 -23.01
N SER A 175 -10.74 24.54 -23.58
CA SER A 175 -11.89 24.00 -22.84
C SER A 175 -11.59 22.61 -22.29
N LEU A 176 -10.96 21.74 -23.09
CA LEU A 176 -10.52 20.42 -22.65
C LEU A 176 -9.53 20.53 -21.47
N ALA A 177 -8.58 21.46 -21.52
CA ALA A 177 -7.63 21.71 -20.44
C ALA A 177 -8.33 22.14 -19.15
N ILE A 178 -9.27 23.08 -19.21
CA ILE A 178 -9.97 23.55 -18.01
C ILE A 178 -10.84 22.44 -17.41
N ILE A 179 -11.61 21.71 -18.21
CA ILE A 179 -12.51 20.68 -17.69
C ILE A 179 -11.73 19.48 -17.15
N SER A 180 -10.73 18.97 -17.88
CA SER A 180 -9.88 17.88 -17.38
C SER A 180 -9.06 18.32 -16.16
N GLY A 181 -8.51 19.53 -16.18
CA GLY A 181 -7.79 20.14 -15.06
C GLY A 181 -8.66 20.33 -13.82
N ALA A 182 -9.92 20.75 -13.98
CA ALA A 182 -10.87 20.92 -12.89
C ALA A 182 -11.23 19.58 -12.23
N ILE A 183 -11.43 18.52 -13.03
CA ILE A 183 -11.66 17.17 -12.51
C ILE A 183 -10.45 16.72 -11.69
N VAL A 184 -9.24 16.88 -12.22
CA VAL A 184 -8.01 16.48 -11.52
C VAL A 184 -7.76 17.33 -10.28
N LEU A 185 -8.01 18.63 -10.34
CA LEU A 185 -7.93 19.54 -9.20
C LEU A 185 -8.91 19.11 -8.10
N PHE A 186 -10.15 18.79 -8.47
CA PHE A 186 -11.15 18.28 -7.54
C PHE A 186 -10.64 17.01 -6.84
N LEU A 187 -10.19 16.01 -7.59
CA LEU A 187 -9.60 14.76 -7.05
C LEU A 187 -8.44 15.03 -6.09
N GLY A 188 -7.59 16.01 -6.40
CA GLY A 188 -6.48 16.44 -5.55
C GLY A 188 -6.95 17.08 -4.23
N LEU A 189 -7.92 17.99 -4.30
CA LEU A 189 -8.46 18.71 -3.14
C LEU A 189 -9.16 17.76 -2.15
N ILE A 190 -9.92 16.77 -2.65
CA ILE A 190 -10.55 15.74 -1.80
C ILE A 190 -9.60 14.60 -1.39
N ARG A 191 -8.30 14.73 -1.67
CA ARG A 191 -7.23 13.77 -1.32
C ARG A 191 -7.45 12.35 -1.86
N LEU A 192 -8.02 12.20 -3.05
CA LEU A 192 -8.15 10.91 -3.76
C LEU A 192 -6.85 10.45 -4.45
N GLY A 193 -5.69 10.83 -3.91
CA GLY A 193 -4.39 10.44 -4.48
C GLY A 193 -4.11 8.95 -4.36
N TRP A 194 -4.77 8.27 -3.42
CA TRP A 194 -4.67 6.83 -3.20
C TRP A 194 -5.20 6.01 -4.38
N ILE A 195 -6.10 6.55 -5.22
CA ILE A 195 -6.57 5.87 -6.43
C ILE A 195 -5.40 5.53 -7.35
N VAL A 196 -4.34 6.35 -7.32
CA VAL A 196 -3.15 6.14 -8.14
C VAL A 196 -2.24 5.03 -7.59
N ASP A 197 -2.47 4.56 -6.37
CA ASP A 197 -1.81 3.36 -5.84
C ASP A 197 -2.41 2.05 -6.40
N LEU A 198 -3.58 2.10 -7.05
CA LEU A 198 -4.15 0.95 -7.76
C LEU A 198 -3.37 0.59 -9.04
N ILE A 199 -2.47 1.46 -9.49
CA ILE A 199 -1.64 1.25 -10.68
C ILE A 199 -0.39 0.49 -10.27
N SER A 200 -0.30 -0.76 -10.71
CA SER A 200 0.82 -1.64 -10.40
C SER A 200 2.12 -1.15 -11.05
N LEU A 201 3.26 -1.46 -10.43
CA LEU A 201 4.58 -1.15 -10.99
C LEU A 201 4.80 -1.78 -12.38
N PRO A 202 4.38 -3.04 -12.65
CA PRO A 202 4.41 -3.61 -14.00
C PRO A 202 3.61 -2.81 -15.03
N ALA A 203 2.43 -2.28 -14.65
CA ALA A 203 1.63 -1.44 -15.54
C ALA A 203 2.35 -0.13 -15.90
N ILE A 204 2.98 0.52 -14.92
CA ILE A 204 3.81 1.72 -15.14
C ILE A 204 4.97 1.41 -16.09
N SER A 205 5.70 0.33 -15.84
CA SER A 205 6.84 -0.10 -16.68
C SER A 205 6.42 -0.46 -18.11
N ALA A 206 5.27 -1.12 -18.27
CA ALA A 206 4.71 -1.47 -19.57
C ALA A 206 4.30 -0.21 -20.35
N PHE A 207 3.61 0.73 -19.70
CA PHE A 207 3.24 2.02 -20.28
C PHE A 207 4.48 2.84 -20.69
N MET A 208 5.50 2.94 -19.83
CA MET A 208 6.74 3.64 -20.15
C MET A 208 7.43 3.02 -21.37
N THR A 209 7.55 1.70 -21.41
CA THR A 209 8.22 0.97 -22.49
C THR A 209 7.44 1.08 -23.80
N GLY A 210 6.12 0.83 -23.77
CA GLY A 210 5.25 0.94 -24.94
C GLY A 210 5.21 2.37 -25.50
N SER A 211 5.10 3.37 -24.63
CA SER A 211 5.12 4.79 -25.03
C SER A 211 6.48 5.20 -25.60
N ALA A 212 7.59 4.74 -25.00
CA ALA A 212 8.93 5.02 -25.53
C ALA A 212 9.14 4.45 -26.93
N ILE A 213 8.68 3.21 -27.18
CA ILE A 213 8.72 2.57 -28.51
C ILE A 213 7.85 3.35 -29.51
N SER A 214 6.62 3.70 -29.12
CA SER A 214 5.69 4.46 -29.96
C SER A 214 6.23 5.83 -30.34
N ILE A 215 6.75 6.58 -29.37
CA ILE A 215 7.35 7.89 -29.60
C ILE A 215 8.59 7.76 -30.48
N ALA A 216 9.49 6.80 -30.21
CA ALA A 216 10.68 6.60 -31.02
C ALA A 216 10.31 6.31 -32.48
N ALA A 217 9.39 5.36 -32.72
CA ALA A 217 8.91 5.03 -34.06
C ALA A 217 8.26 6.24 -34.76
N GLY A 218 7.45 7.03 -34.06
CA GLY A 218 6.82 8.24 -34.59
C GLY A 218 7.80 9.35 -34.97
N GLN A 219 9.01 9.38 -34.38
CA GLN A 219 10.04 10.37 -34.68
C GLN A 219 10.98 9.97 -35.83
N VAL A 220 11.09 8.67 -36.15
CA VAL A 220 11.99 8.20 -37.23
C VAL A 220 11.67 8.84 -38.59
N PRO A 221 10.41 8.96 -39.05
CA PRO A 221 10.10 9.61 -40.33
C PRO A 221 10.60 11.06 -40.41
N ALA A 222 10.39 11.84 -39.36
CA ALA A 222 10.85 13.24 -39.31
C ALA A 222 12.38 13.37 -39.20
N MET A 223 13.04 12.43 -38.50
CA MET A 223 14.50 12.36 -38.43
C MET A 223 15.13 12.05 -39.79
N MET A 224 14.50 11.14 -40.56
CA MET A 224 14.97 10.71 -41.88
C MET A 224 14.47 11.61 -43.03
N GLY A 225 13.53 12.53 -42.76
CA GLY A 225 12.90 13.36 -43.80
C GLY A 225 11.93 12.62 -44.71
N ILE A 226 11.39 11.48 -44.25
CA ILE A 226 10.47 10.66 -45.03
C ILE A 226 9.07 11.30 -44.99
N THR A 227 8.54 11.67 -46.15
CA THR A 227 7.18 12.20 -46.30
C THR A 227 6.16 11.10 -46.59
N GLY A 228 4.90 11.30 -46.17
CA GLY A 228 3.80 10.38 -46.48
C GLY A 228 3.56 9.27 -45.45
N VAL A 229 4.25 9.31 -44.31
CA VAL A 229 4.00 8.41 -43.18
C VAL A 229 3.04 9.09 -42.20
N ASN A 230 1.90 8.44 -41.93
CA ASN A 230 1.01 8.89 -40.87
C ASN A 230 1.50 8.37 -39.52
N THR A 231 2.14 9.22 -38.74
CA THR A 231 2.71 8.90 -37.41
C THR A 231 1.65 8.69 -36.31
N ARG A 232 0.36 8.82 -36.64
CA ARG A 232 -0.77 8.61 -35.71
C ARG A 232 -1.39 7.22 -35.81
N GLU A 233 -1.01 6.45 -36.83
CA GLU A 233 -1.43 5.05 -36.90
C GLU A 233 -0.84 4.25 -35.72
N PRO A 234 -1.40 3.07 -35.40
CA PRO A 234 -0.77 2.16 -34.46
C PRO A 234 0.72 1.97 -34.77
N THR A 235 1.53 1.92 -33.72
CA THR A 235 3.00 1.96 -33.80
C THR A 235 3.56 0.97 -34.82
N TYR A 236 3.02 -0.25 -34.88
CA TYR A 236 3.45 -1.27 -35.84
C TYR A 236 3.28 -0.82 -37.31
N LYS A 237 2.18 -0.12 -37.65
CA LYS A 237 1.95 0.43 -39.00
C LYS A 237 2.92 1.55 -39.30
N VAL A 238 3.20 2.42 -38.33
CA VAL A 238 4.20 3.49 -38.48
C VAL A 238 5.56 2.89 -38.81
N ILE A 239 5.98 1.83 -38.11
CA ILE A 239 7.24 1.12 -38.38
C ILE A 239 7.23 0.55 -39.81
N ILE A 240 6.19 -0.20 -40.19
CA ILE A 240 6.07 -0.81 -41.52
C ILE A 240 6.09 0.27 -42.62
N ASN A 241 5.30 1.33 -42.47
CA ASN A 241 5.21 2.41 -43.46
C ASN A 241 6.51 3.21 -43.54
N THR A 242 7.23 3.39 -42.44
CA THR A 242 8.56 4.00 -42.43
C THR A 242 9.55 3.16 -43.22
N LEU A 243 9.57 1.84 -42.99
CA LEU A 243 10.45 0.91 -43.71
C LEU A 243 10.12 0.85 -45.21
N LYS A 244 8.84 0.85 -45.59
CA LYS A 244 8.41 0.89 -47.01
C LYS A 244 8.87 2.15 -47.73
N HIS A 245 8.91 3.29 -47.04
CA HIS A 245 9.27 4.58 -47.62
C HIS A 245 10.74 4.97 -47.38
N LEU A 246 11.58 4.04 -46.90
CA LEU A 246 12.97 4.32 -46.57
C LEU A 246 13.79 4.81 -47.78
N GLY A 247 13.44 4.37 -49.00
CA GLY A 247 14.06 4.86 -50.24
C GLY A 247 13.77 6.34 -50.57
N ARG A 248 12.80 6.98 -49.89
CA ARG A 248 12.44 8.39 -50.07
C ARG A 248 13.11 9.33 -49.04
N THR A 249 14.16 8.85 -48.39
CA THR A 249 14.96 9.63 -47.43
C THR A 249 15.61 10.83 -48.13
N ASP A 250 15.63 11.99 -47.47
CA ASP A 250 16.22 13.21 -48.01
C ASP A 250 17.44 13.68 -47.17
N ILE A 251 17.93 14.90 -47.45
CA ILE A 251 19.08 15.48 -46.74
C ILE A 251 18.85 15.66 -45.23
N ASN A 252 17.60 15.66 -44.75
CA ASN A 252 17.28 15.75 -43.33
C ASN A 252 17.86 14.57 -42.54
N ALA A 253 17.99 13.39 -43.15
CA ALA A 253 18.62 12.24 -42.51
C ALA A 253 20.08 12.50 -42.12
N SER A 254 20.82 13.28 -42.93
CA SER A 254 22.19 13.67 -42.57
C SER A 254 22.22 14.48 -41.28
N PHE A 255 21.27 15.39 -41.07
CA PHE A 255 21.14 16.18 -39.85
C PHE A 255 20.67 15.31 -38.66
N GLY A 256 19.65 14.48 -38.87
CA GLY A 256 19.07 13.64 -37.82
C GLY A 256 20.02 12.55 -37.32
N LEU A 257 20.61 11.76 -38.22
CA LEU A 257 21.50 10.65 -37.86
C LEU A 257 22.79 11.13 -37.22
N THR A 258 23.40 12.19 -37.76
CA THR A 258 24.64 12.74 -37.15
C THR A 258 24.36 13.38 -35.80
N ALA A 259 23.20 14.03 -35.61
CA ALA A 259 22.81 14.55 -34.30
C ALA A 259 22.61 13.42 -33.29
N LEU A 260 21.93 12.33 -33.70
CA LEU A 260 21.72 11.15 -32.86
C LEU A 260 23.06 10.48 -32.50
N PHE A 261 23.95 10.31 -33.48
CA PHE A 261 25.28 9.77 -33.28
C PHE A 261 26.09 10.63 -32.31
N LEU A 262 26.08 11.96 -32.47
CA LEU A 262 26.79 12.88 -31.59
C LEU A 262 26.24 12.85 -30.16
N LEU A 263 24.92 12.71 -29.99
CA LEU A 263 24.29 12.56 -28.67
C LEU A 263 24.79 11.29 -27.95
N TYR A 264 24.77 10.13 -28.61
CA TYR A 264 25.28 8.88 -28.00
C TYR A 264 26.81 8.88 -27.86
N GLY A 265 27.53 9.50 -28.79
CA GLY A 265 28.98 9.64 -28.76
C GLY A 265 29.44 10.45 -27.56
N ILE A 266 28.90 11.67 -27.38
CA ILE A 266 29.23 12.51 -26.21
C ILE A 266 28.85 11.79 -24.91
N ARG A 267 27.70 11.09 -24.86
CA ARG A 267 27.29 10.30 -23.69
C ARG A 267 28.35 9.25 -23.32
N THR A 268 28.71 8.43 -24.29
CA THR A 268 29.64 7.31 -24.09
C THR A 268 31.00 7.83 -23.69
N THR A 269 31.54 8.83 -24.40
CA THR A 269 32.84 9.43 -24.10
C THR A 269 32.85 10.09 -22.72
N CYS A 270 31.84 10.87 -22.36
CA CYS A 270 31.78 11.50 -21.02
C CYS A 270 31.67 10.45 -19.91
N ASN A 271 30.88 9.38 -20.10
CA ASN A 271 30.76 8.31 -19.11
C ASN A 271 32.08 7.54 -18.93
N LEU A 272 32.81 7.27 -20.02
CA LEU A 272 34.14 6.65 -19.97
C LEU A 272 35.16 7.56 -19.28
N LEU A 273 35.18 8.86 -19.62
CA LEU A 273 36.06 9.85 -19.01
C LEU A 273 35.76 10.05 -17.52
N ALA A 274 34.48 10.04 -17.11
CA ALA A 274 34.09 10.16 -15.71
C ALA A 274 34.58 8.96 -14.88
N LYS A 275 34.57 7.74 -15.45
CA LYS A 275 35.14 6.55 -14.82
C LYS A 275 36.67 6.59 -14.76
N ARG A 276 37.32 7.10 -15.82
CA ARG A 276 38.78 7.18 -15.91
C ARG A 276 39.39 8.29 -15.05
N PHE A 277 38.70 9.41 -14.89
CA PHE A 277 39.16 10.58 -14.13
C PHE A 277 38.17 10.95 -12.99
N PRO A 278 38.18 10.19 -11.87
CA PRO A 278 37.24 10.40 -10.78
C PRO A 278 37.35 11.79 -10.13
N THR A 279 38.54 12.39 -10.11
CA THR A 279 38.77 13.74 -9.56
C THR A 279 38.04 14.85 -10.31
N ARG A 280 37.78 14.66 -11.62
CA ARG A 280 37.05 15.61 -12.48
C ARG A 280 35.62 15.14 -12.81
N ALA A 281 35.15 14.06 -12.18
CA ALA A 281 33.87 13.45 -12.50
C ALA A 281 32.69 14.43 -12.41
N LYS A 282 32.70 15.35 -11.44
CA LYS A 282 31.65 16.38 -11.30
C LYS A 282 31.58 17.31 -12.53
N THR A 283 32.73 17.78 -13.02
CA THR A 283 32.77 18.66 -14.21
C THR A 283 32.37 17.91 -15.47
N ILE A 284 32.83 16.67 -15.62
CA ILE A 284 32.47 15.80 -16.75
C ILE A 284 30.97 15.48 -16.74
N PHE A 285 30.39 15.29 -15.56
CA PHE A 285 28.96 15.10 -15.38
C PHE A 285 28.17 16.32 -15.86
N PHE A 286 28.56 17.54 -15.47
CA PHE A 286 27.90 18.76 -15.97
C PHE A 286 28.05 18.93 -17.49
N LEU A 287 29.22 18.60 -18.06
CA LEU A 287 29.42 18.61 -19.51
C LEU A 287 28.49 17.62 -20.23
N ASN A 288 28.33 16.41 -19.67
CA ASN A 288 27.43 15.39 -20.17
C ASN A 288 25.95 15.83 -20.15
N THR A 289 25.56 16.61 -19.14
CA THR A 289 24.22 17.20 -18.99
C THR A 289 23.95 18.27 -20.05
N LEU A 290 24.93 19.12 -20.37
CA LEU A 290 24.79 20.18 -21.38
C LEU A 290 24.76 19.66 -22.82
N ARG A 291 25.06 18.38 -23.04
CA ARG A 291 25.10 17.73 -24.35
C ARG A 291 23.88 18.05 -25.22
N THR A 292 22.67 17.89 -24.70
CA THR A 292 21.45 18.08 -25.50
C THR A 292 21.32 19.52 -25.99
N ALA A 293 21.59 20.50 -25.11
CA ALA A 293 21.57 21.91 -25.46
C ALA A 293 22.66 22.23 -26.50
N PHE A 294 23.88 21.71 -26.30
CA PHE A 294 24.98 21.86 -27.24
C PHE A 294 24.64 21.33 -28.64
N VAL A 295 24.10 20.10 -28.72
CA VAL A 295 23.71 19.51 -30.02
C VAL A 295 22.61 20.33 -30.69
N ILE A 296 21.58 20.77 -29.96
CA ILE A 296 20.52 21.61 -30.55
C ILE A 296 21.11 22.91 -31.12
N LEU A 297 21.92 23.62 -30.35
CA LEU A 297 22.53 24.89 -30.78
C LEU A 297 23.48 24.70 -31.97
N LEU A 298 24.27 23.63 -31.98
CA LEU A 298 25.18 23.29 -33.08
C LEU A 298 24.41 23.02 -34.38
N TYR A 299 23.32 22.26 -34.33
CA TYR A 299 22.53 21.95 -35.52
C TYR A 299 21.66 23.13 -35.99
N VAL A 300 21.26 24.03 -35.08
CA VAL A 300 20.70 25.34 -35.44
C VAL A 300 21.72 26.17 -36.21
N LEU A 301 22.99 26.19 -35.77
CA LEU A 301 24.06 26.89 -36.47
C LEU A 301 24.30 26.29 -37.86
N PHE A 302 24.39 24.96 -37.99
CA PHE A 302 24.54 24.32 -39.30
C PHE A 302 23.35 24.61 -40.22
N SER A 303 22.14 24.58 -39.69
CA SER A 303 20.94 24.94 -40.46
C SER A 303 20.90 26.41 -40.86
N TYR A 304 21.37 27.31 -40.01
CA TYR A 304 21.56 28.71 -40.35
C TYR A 304 22.54 28.87 -41.51
N LEU A 305 23.70 28.23 -41.45
CA LEU A 305 24.71 28.28 -42.51
C LEU A 305 24.18 27.77 -43.85
N VAL A 306 23.37 26.70 -43.84
CA VAL A 306 22.79 26.11 -45.05
C VAL A 306 21.60 26.91 -45.60
N ASN A 307 20.78 27.50 -44.72
CA ASN A 307 19.51 28.14 -45.10
C ASN A 307 19.52 29.68 -45.07
N ARG A 308 20.65 30.33 -44.75
CA ARG A 308 20.76 31.81 -44.69
C ARG A 308 20.33 32.50 -45.99
N ASP A 309 20.76 31.95 -47.13
CA ASP A 309 20.46 32.52 -48.45
C ASP A 309 19.03 32.17 -48.89
N ALA A 310 18.54 30.99 -48.50
CA ALA A 310 17.15 30.60 -48.74
C ALA A 310 16.16 31.55 -48.05
N ARG A 311 16.43 31.96 -46.80
CA ARG A 311 15.57 32.91 -46.08
C ARG A 311 15.59 34.31 -46.70
N LYS A 312 16.77 34.80 -47.10
CA LYS A 312 16.92 36.11 -47.74
C LYS A 312 16.16 36.21 -49.06
N HIS A 313 16.10 35.12 -49.83
CA HIS A 313 15.44 35.07 -51.13
C HIS A 313 14.04 34.43 -51.10
N GLY A 314 13.46 34.17 -49.92
CA GLY A 314 12.12 33.58 -49.78
C GLY A 314 11.98 32.16 -50.35
N ARG A 315 13.09 31.43 -50.54
CA ARG A 315 13.09 30.06 -51.07
C ARG A 315 12.76 29.04 -49.98
N LYS A 316 12.18 27.89 -50.37
CA LYS A 316 11.96 26.78 -49.43
C LYS A 316 13.30 26.36 -48.78
N PRO A 317 13.32 26.10 -47.47
CA PRO A 317 14.54 25.69 -46.80
C PRO A 317 14.99 24.33 -47.33
N ARG A 318 16.30 24.12 -47.47
CA ARG A 318 16.90 22.87 -47.95
C ARG A 318 16.75 21.73 -46.93
N VAL A 319 16.72 22.09 -45.66
CA VAL A 319 16.46 21.20 -44.51
C VAL A 319 15.12 21.62 -43.93
N THR A 320 14.24 20.67 -43.62
CA THR A 320 12.91 20.97 -43.11
C THR A 320 13.03 21.61 -41.73
N THR A 321 12.62 22.87 -41.62
CA THR A 321 12.66 23.63 -40.36
C THR A 321 11.28 23.81 -39.74
N LEU A 322 11.27 24.37 -38.54
CA LEU A 322 10.09 24.46 -37.69
C LEU A 322 9.06 25.49 -38.20
N GLY A 323 9.53 26.60 -38.79
CA GLY A 323 8.73 27.66 -39.40
C GLY A 323 8.80 29.02 -38.69
N SER A 324 7.89 29.93 -39.02
CA SER A 324 7.75 31.22 -38.33
C SER A 324 6.93 31.06 -37.06
N VAL A 325 7.34 31.74 -35.98
CA VAL A 325 6.64 31.74 -34.69
C VAL A 325 6.33 33.20 -34.32
N PRO A 326 5.10 33.54 -33.92
CA PRO A 326 4.78 34.90 -33.50
C PRO A 326 5.54 35.27 -32.22
N ARG A 327 5.90 36.57 -32.11
CA ARG A 327 6.60 37.11 -30.94
C ARG A 327 5.59 37.48 -29.84
N GLY A 328 5.85 37.05 -28.61
CA GLY A 328 5.03 37.36 -27.44
C GLY A 328 3.74 36.54 -27.32
N PHE A 329 2.98 36.74 -26.24
CA PHE A 329 1.68 36.09 -26.04
C PHE A 329 0.61 36.73 -26.91
N LYS A 330 0.23 36.07 -28.01
CA LYS A 330 -0.83 36.55 -28.93
C LYS A 330 -2.22 36.02 -28.60
N HIS A 331 -2.30 34.98 -27.78
CA HIS A 331 -3.55 34.27 -27.45
C HIS A 331 -3.89 34.35 -25.95
N ALA A 332 -3.43 35.40 -25.27
CA ALA A 332 -3.84 35.68 -23.90
C ALA A 332 -5.27 36.23 -23.90
N ARG A 333 -6.23 35.44 -23.41
CA ARG A 333 -7.65 35.78 -23.37
C ARG A 333 -8.38 34.92 -22.33
N VAL A 334 -9.56 35.35 -21.92
CA VAL A 334 -10.45 34.52 -21.10
C VAL A 334 -10.96 33.35 -21.97
N PRO A 335 -10.79 32.09 -21.54
CA PRO A 335 -11.28 30.94 -22.30
C PRO A 335 -12.81 30.92 -22.37
N HIS A 336 -13.36 30.88 -23.59
CA HIS A 336 -14.80 30.74 -23.81
C HIS A 336 -15.21 29.28 -23.73
N ILE A 337 -15.91 28.90 -22.65
CA ILE A 337 -16.42 27.55 -22.43
C ILE A 337 -17.93 27.58 -22.58
N THR A 338 -18.46 26.79 -23.52
CA THR A 338 -19.91 26.61 -23.70
C THR A 338 -20.28 25.13 -23.51
N THR A 339 -21.55 24.89 -23.18
CA THR A 339 -22.09 23.53 -23.01
C THR A 339 -21.92 22.69 -24.27
N ASP A 340 -22.01 23.30 -25.45
CA ASP A 340 -21.89 22.60 -26.72
C ASP A 340 -20.46 22.14 -26.97
N ILE A 341 -19.48 23.00 -26.66
CA ILE A 341 -18.06 22.65 -26.72
C ILE A 341 -17.76 21.47 -25.78
N ILE A 342 -18.28 21.49 -24.54
CA ILE A 342 -18.09 20.37 -23.60
C ILE A 342 -18.71 19.07 -24.14
N LYS A 343 -19.94 19.13 -24.68
CA LYS A 343 -20.61 17.96 -25.28
C LYS A 343 -19.81 17.37 -26.44
N SER A 344 -19.09 18.20 -27.20
CA SER A 344 -18.30 17.75 -28.35
C SER A 344 -17.19 16.76 -27.97
N PHE A 345 -16.61 16.86 -26.76
CA PHE A 345 -15.51 16.01 -26.29
C PHE A 345 -15.81 15.20 -25.03
N ALA A 346 -17.04 15.21 -24.52
CA ALA A 346 -17.41 14.55 -23.27
C ALA A 346 -17.04 13.04 -23.24
N THR A 347 -17.13 12.36 -24.39
CA THR A 347 -16.78 10.93 -24.52
C THR A 347 -15.28 10.66 -24.40
N ASP A 348 -14.43 11.64 -24.71
CA ASP A 348 -12.97 11.53 -24.66
C ASP A 348 -12.39 12.08 -23.34
N LEU A 349 -13.25 12.62 -22.47
CA LEU A 349 -12.85 13.20 -21.20
C LEU A 349 -12.26 12.17 -20.23
N PRO A 350 -12.83 10.95 -20.06
CA PRO A 350 -12.24 9.96 -19.16
C PRO A 350 -10.82 9.53 -19.57
N SER A 351 -10.59 9.28 -20.86
CA SER A 351 -9.26 8.91 -21.36
C SER A 351 -8.25 10.04 -21.18
N THR A 352 -8.66 11.29 -21.46
CA THR A 352 -7.81 12.47 -21.26
C THR A 352 -7.42 12.64 -19.79
N VAL A 353 -8.37 12.53 -18.86
CA VAL A 353 -8.11 12.63 -17.40
C VAL A 353 -7.21 11.50 -16.93
N ILE A 354 -7.45 10.26 -17.38
CA ILE A 354 -6.63 9.11 -17.01
C ILE A 354 -5.19 9.31 -17.51
N VAL A 355 -4.97 9.70 -18.76
CA VAL A 355 -3.63 9.99 -19.28
C VAL A 355 -2.96 11.12 -18.50
N LEU A 356 -3.68 12.22 -18.26
CA LEU A 356 -3.20 13.38 -17.49
C LEU A 356 -2.71 12.97 -16.08
N LEU A 357 -3.48 12.14 -15.37
CA LEU A 357 -3.19 11.64 -14.02
C LEU A 357 -2.04 10.63 -14.01
N ILE A 358 -2.15 9.59 -14.84
CA ILE A 358 -1.24 8.43 -14.83
C ILE A 358 0.15 8.85 -15.27
N GLU A 359 0.26 9.64 -16.35
CA GLU A 359 1.55 10.07 -16.86
C GLU A 359 2.29 10.89 -15.80
N HIS A 360 1.61 11.85 -15.16
CA HIS A 360 2.21 12.70 -14.14
C HIS A 360 2.68 11.91 -12.91
N ILE A 361 1.79 11.12 -12.31
CA ILE A 361 2.11 10.44 -11.04
C ILE A 361 3.11 9.31 -11.24
N SER A 362 3.07 8.63 -12.38
CA SER A 362 4.07 7.60 -12.72
C SER A 362 5.47 8.21 -12.75
N ILE A 363 5.62 9.40 -13.35
CA ILE A 363 6.89 10.14 -13.36
C ILE A 363 7.25 10.57 -11.93
N ALA A 364 6.31 11.20 -11.21
CA ALA A 364 6.55 11.71 -9.86
C ALA A 364 7.08 10.60 -8.94
N LYS A 365 6.36 9.49 -8.84
CA LYS A 365 6.73 8.36 -7.98
C LYS A 365 8.03 7.69 -8.41
N SER A 366 8.25 7.54 -9.72
CA SER A 366 9.49 6.94 -10.24
C SER A 366 10.71 7.77 -9.84
N PHE A 367 10.68 9.08 -10.09
CA PHE A 367 11.80 9.96 -9.76
C PHE A 367 11.94 10.26 -8.26
N GLY A 368 10.85 10.29 -7.50
CA GLY A 368 10.88 10.36 -6.03
C GLY A 368 11.65 9.19 -5.43
N ARG A 369 11.40 7.97 -5.91
CA ARG A 369 12.15 6.76 -5.49
C ARG A 369 13.62 6.81 -5.91
N VAL A 370 13.90 7.18 -7.15
CA VAL A 370 15.28 7.27 -7.67
C VAL A 370 16.12 8.31 -6.91
N ASN A 371 15.51 9.43 -6.52
CA ASN A 371 16.19 10.55 -5.86
C ASN A 371 15.96 10.60 -4.34
N ASN A 372 15.41 9.54 -3.75
CA ASN A 372 15.22 9.34 -2.31
C ASN A 372 14.40 10.44 -1.61
N TYR A 373 13.21 10.75 -2.12
CA TYR A 373 12.24 11.60 -1.43
C TYR A 373 10.80 11.15 -1.68
N ILE A 374 9.89 11.55 -0.80
CA ILE A 374 8.48 11.11 -0.82
C ILE A 374 7.64 12.10 -1.62
N ILE A 375 6.79 11.55 -2.48
CA ILE A 375 5.79 12.28 -3.25
C ILE A 375 4.44 12.15 -2.55
N ASN A 376 3.69 13.24 -2.46
CA ASN A 376 2.27 13.19 -2.10
C ASN A 376 1.43 13.19 -3.39
N PRO A 377 0.78 12.08 -3.77
CA PRO A 377 0.03 12.00 -5.02
C PRO A 377 -1.11 13.03 -5.11
N SER A 378 -1.87 13.25 -4.03
CA SER A 378 -2.97 14.23 -4.02
C SER A 378 -2.49 15.64 -4.28
N GLN A 379 -1.34 15.99 -3.70
CA GLN A 379 -0.76 17.31 -3.88
C GLN A 379 -0.22 17.52 -5.31
N GLU A 380 0.33 16.46 -5.91
CA GLU A 380 0.68 16.47 -7.34
C GLU A 380 -0.54 16.64 -8.24
N LEU A 381 -1.70 16.07 -7.87
CA LEU A 381 -2.97 16.29 -8.60
C LEU A 381 -3.42 17.76 -8.52
N VAL A 382 -3.31 18.39 -7.35
CA VAL A 382 -3.57 19.83 -7.21
C VAL A 382 -2.64 20.63 -8.12
N ALA A 383 -1.34 20.32 -8.14
CA ALA A 383 -0.36 21.04 -8.94
C ALA A 383 -0.67 21.00 -10.46
N ILE A 384 -0.97 19.82 -11.01
CA ILE A 384 -1.36 19.71 -12.43
C ILE A 384 -2.76 20.25 -12.70
N GLY A 385 -3.70 20.10 -11.77
CA GLY A 385 -5.07 20.60 -11.89
C GLY A 385 -5.09 22.12 -12.00
N VAL A 386 -4.44 22.83 -11.06
CA VAL A 386 -4.30 24.29 -11.10
C VAL A 386 -3.60 24.74 -12.38
N THR A 387 -2.54 24.03 -12.80
CA THR A 387 -1.80 24.35 -14.02
C THR A 387 -2.70 24.30 -15.27
N ASN A 388 -3.55 23.29 -15.39
CA ASN A 388 -4.45 23.12 -16.53
C ASN A 388 -5.69 24.03 -16.47
N CYS A 389 -6.12 24.44 -15.27
CA CYS A 389 -7.17 25.46 -15.11
C CYS A 389 -6.67 26.87 -15.47
N LEU A 390 -5.45 27.23 -15.05
CA LEU A 390 -4.90 28.57 -15.26
C LEU A 390 -4.17 28.74 -16.59
N GLY A 391 -3.56 27.68 -17.12
CA GLY A 391 -2.79 27.72 -18.37
C GLY A 391 -3.54 28.34 -19.55
N PRO A 392 -4.80 27.94 -19.82
CA PRO A 392 -5.56 28.42 -20.99
C PRO A 392 -5.78 29.93 -21.04
N PHE A 393 -5.66 30.65 -19.92
CA PHE A 393 -5.72 32.12 -19.90
C PHE A 393 -4.57 32.79 -20.70
N LEU A 394 -3.45 32.07 -20.90
CA LEU A 394 -2.35 32.49 -21.78
C LEU A 394 -2.28 31.68 -23.08
N GLY A 395 -3.33 30.94 -23.43
CA GLY A 395 -3.35 30.08 -24.61
C GLY A 395 -2.60 28.76 -24.42
N ALA A 396 -2.51 28.24 -23.20
CA ALA A 396 -2.07 26.85 -23.01
C ALA A 396 -3.17 25.85 -23.39
N TYR A 397 -2.76 24.63 -23.72
CA TYR A 397 -3.62 23.46 -23.88
C TYR A 397 -3.22 22.39 -22.84
N PRO A 398 -3.89 21.22 -22.79
CA PRO A 398 -3.62 20.21 -21.76
C PRO A 398 -2.12 19.87 -21.65
N ALA A 399 -1.59 20.02 -20.43
CA ALA A 399 -0.18 19.87 -20.10
C ALA A 399 0.00 18.95 -18.88
N THR A 400 1.06 18.15 -18.88
CA THR A 400 1.36 17.20 -17.80
C THR A 400 2.87 17.05 -17.60
N GLY A 401 3.27 16.24 -16.63
CA GLY A 401 4.67 15.88 -16.40
C GLY A 401 5.27 15.17 -17.62
N SER A 402 6.49 15.56 -18.02
CA SER A 402 7.18 14.95 -19.16
C SER A 402 8.35 14.08 -18.73
N PHE A 403 8.36 12.81 -19.14
CA PHE A 403 9.45 11.89 -18.83
C PHE A 403 10.81 12.39 -19.33
N SER A 404 10.91 12.78 -20.60
CA SER A 404 12.17 13.20 -21.22
C SER A 404 12.77 14.42 -20.52
N ARG A 405 11.94 15.44 -20.24
CA ARG A 405 12.37 16.68 -19.58
C ARG A 405 12.72 16.45 -18.12
N THR A 406 11.91 15.65 -17.41
CA THR A 406 12.14 15.29 -16.00
C THR A 406 13.43 14.47 -15.84
N ALA A 407 13.71 13.53 -16.75
CA ALA A 407 14.95 12.78 -16.76
C ALA A 407 16.17 13.68 -16.94
N ILE A 408 16.10 14.66 -17.85
CA ILE A 408 17.17 15.64 -18.06
C ILE A 408 17.32 16.53 -16.83
N LYS A 409 16.22 17.02 -16.24
CA LYS A 409 16.23 17.87 -15.04
C LYS A 409 16.83 17.16 -13.83
N SER A 410 16.43 15.91 -13.60
CA SER A 410 16.97 15.07 -12.54
C SER A 410 18.46 14.76 -12.75
N LYS A 411 18.86 14.37 -13.97
CA LYS A 411 20.28 14.17 -14.34
C LYS A 411 21.10 15.46 -14.29
N ALA A 412 20.48 16.63 -14.40
CA ALA A 412 21.18 17.90 -14.23
C ALA A 412 21.50 18.24 -12.76
N GLY A 413 21.03 17.42 -11.81
CA GLY A 413 21.28 17.62 -10.38
C GLY A 413 20.40 18.71 -9.77
N VAL A 414 19.15 18.83 -10.24
CA VAL A 414 18.16 19.76 -9.67
C VAL A 414 18.02 19.56 -8.16
N ARG A 415 17.92 20.69 -7.45
CA ARG A 415 17.88 20.72 -5.98
C ARG A 415 16.48 21.02 -5.48
N THR A 416 15.73 21.89 -6.15
CA THR A 416 14.37 22.25 -5.73
C THR A 416 13.39 22.40 -6.90
N PRO A 417 12.07 22.41 -6.64
CA PRO A 417 11.07 22.74 -7.66
C PRO A 417 11.26 24.14 -8.29
N PHE A 418 11.97 25.06 -7.61
CA PHE A 418 12.22 26.43 -8.08
C PHE A 418 12.96 26.49 -9.42
N ALA A 419 13.71 25.44 -9.79
CA ALA A 419 14.30 25.30 -11.12
C ALA A 419 13.27 25.45 -12.26
N GLY A 420 11.98 25.16 -12.00
CA GLY A 420 10.88 25.43 -12.93
C GLY A 420 10.70 26.91 -13.26
N VAL A 421 10.88 27.81 -12.29
CA VAL A 421 10.81 29.27 -12.50
C VAL A 421 11.95 29.72 -13.42
N ILE A 422 13.16 29.17 -13.22
CA ILE A 422 14.31 29.46 -14.08
C ILE A 422 14.02 28.99 -15.52
N THR A 423 13.46 27.78 -15.67
CA THR A 423 12.98 27.32 -16.98
C THR A 423 11.91 28.25 -17.56
N ALA A 424 10.99 28.78 -16.74
CA ALA A 424 9.93 29.68 -17.20
C ALA A 424 10.52 30.99 -17.72
N VAL A 425 11.53 31.54 -17.04
CA VAL A 425 12.27 32.72 -17.50
C VAL A 425 12.97 32.45 -18.84
N VAL A 426 13.61 31.28 -19.00
CA VAL A 426 14.24 30.90 -20.27
C VAL A 426 13.20 30.79 -21.39
N VAL A 427 12.05 30.16 -21.13
CA VAL A 427 10.95 30.05 -22.11
C VAL A 427 10.37 31.43 -22.44
N LEU A 428 10.19 32.31 -21.46
CA LEU A 428 9.71 33.67 -21.65
C LEU A 428 10.68 34.47 -22.54
N LEU A 429 11.98 34.40 -22.24
CA LEU A 429 13.02 34.99 -23.10
C LEU A 429 12.97 34.39 -24.51
N ALA A 430 12.73 33.08 -24.63
CA ALA A 430 12.63 32.42 -25.93
C ALA A 430 11.42 32.92 -26.75
N ILE A 431 10.27 33.15 -26.12
CA ILE A 431 9.05 33.70 -26.75
C ILE A 431 9.28 35.13 -27.28
N TYR A 432 10.06 35.95 -26.58
CA TYR A 432 10.27 37.36 -26.94
C TYR A 432 11.56 37.63 -27.73
N ALA A 433 12.64 36.88 -27.54
CA ALA A 433 13.94 37.17 -28.14
C ALA A 433 14.35 36.19 -29.25
N LEU A 434 13.92 34.93 -29.17
CA LEU A 434 14.35 33.86 -30.09
C LEU A 434 13.41 33.51 -31.27
N PRO A 435 12.22 34.12 -31.52
CA PRO A 435 11.39 33.72 -32.67
C PRO A 435 12.11 33.76 -34.03
N ALA A 436 13.02 34.73 -34.23
CA ALA A 436 13.82 34.80 -35.45
C ALA A 436 14.76 33.60 -35.61
N MET A 437 15.27 33.05 -34.50
CA MET A 437 16.14 31.87 -34.49
C MET A 437 15.35 30.57 -34.69
N PHE A 438 14.10 30.49 -34.24
CA PHE A 438 13.27 29.29 -34.36
C PHE A 438 13.05 28.82 -35.80
N TRP A 439 13.06 29.76 -36.75
CA TRP A 439 12.98 29.44 -38.18
C TRP A 439 14.12 28.52 -38.66
N TYR A 440 15.28 28.56 -37.99
CA TYR A 440 16.44 27.75 -38.35
C TYR A 440 16.49 26.40 -37.63
N ILE A 441 15.58 26.10 -36.69
CA ILE A 441 15.59 24.82 -35.96
C ILE A 441 15.25 23.66 -36.92
N PRO A 442 16.16 22.69 -37.14
CA PRO A 442 15.88 21.52 -37.97
C PRO A 442 14.93 20.56 -37.26
N ASN A 443 13.88 20.12 -37.95
CA ASN A 443 12.98 19.11 -37.40
C ASN A 443 13.71 17.78 -37.16
N ALA A 444 14.66 17.41 -38.03
CA ALA A 444 15.41 16.16 -37.91
C ALA A 444 16.30 16.09 -36.66
N ALA A 445 16.98 17.19 -36.30
CA ALA A 445 17.79 17.26 -35.09
C ALA A 445 16.90 17.19 -33.83
N LEU A 446 15.71 17.80 -33.86
CA LEU A 446 14.75 17.70 -32.78
C LEU A 446 14.24 16.27 -32.59
N SER A 447 13.90 15.57 -33.68
CA SER A 447 13.51 14.16 -33.63
C SER A 447 14.62 13.26 -33.07
N ALA A 448 15.88 13.50 -33.43
CA ALA A 448 17.03 12.79 -32.86
C ALA A 448 17.15 13.00 -31.33
N VAL A 449 16.97 14.23 -30.85
CA VAL A 449 16.96 14.53 -29.41
C VAL A 449 15.83 13.80 -28.69
N ILE A 450 14.63 13.76 -29.28
CA ILE A 450 13.49 13.05 -28.70
C ILE A 450 13.78 11.54 -28.64
N ILE A 451 14.27 10.93 -29.72
CA ILE A 451 14.62 9.50 -29.78
C ILE A 451 15.67 9.16 -28.71
N HIS A 452 16.75 9.95 -28.61
CA HIS A 452 17.77 9.76 -27.57
C HIS A 452 17.18 9.86 -26.15
N ALA A 453 16.26 10.80 -25.92
CA ALA A 453 15.68 11.00 -24.59
C ALA A 453 14.71 9.89 -24.16
N VAL A 454 13.89 9.36 -25.08
CA VAL A 454 12.93 8.28 -24.76
C VAL A 454 13.58 6.90 -24.64
N GLY A 455 14.75 6.68 -25.27
CA GLY A 455 15.48 5.42 -25.15
C GLY A 455 15.83 5.05 -23.70
N ASP A 456 16.04 6.05 -22.83
CA ASP A 456 16.32 5.85 -21.40
C ASP A 456 15.08 5.40 -20.58
N LEU A 457 13.87 5.44 -21.15
CA LEU A 457 12.62 5.03 -20.45
C LEU A 457 12.28 3.56 -20.68
N ILE A 458 12.91 2.90 -21.65
CA ILE A 458 12.67 1.49 -21.95
C ILE A 458 13.12 0.65 -20.75
N THR A 459 12.21 -0.18 -20.22
CA THR A 459 12.51 -1.00 -19.04
C THR A 459 13.67 -1.95 -19.34
N PRO A 460 14.76 -1.94 -18.55
CA PRO A 460 15.90 -2.83 -18.79
C PRO A 460 15.51 -4.31 -18.63
N PRO A 461 16.12 -5.23 -19.41
CA PRO A 461 15.84 -6.67 -19.30
C PRO A 461 16.05 -7.24 -17.88
N ASN A 462 17.03 -6.69 -17.13
CA ASN A 462 17.28 -7.11 -15.76
C ASN A 462 16.07 -6.85 -14.83
N THR A 463 15.35 -5.74 -15.04
CA THR A 463 14.14 -5.42 -14.27
C THR A 463 13.01 -6.39 -14.60
N VAL A 464 12.85 -6.77 -15.88
CA VAL A 464 11.86 -7.78 -16.29
C VAL A 464 12.19 -9.15 -15.69
N TYR A 465 13.47 -9.52 -15.63
CA TYR A 465 13.91 -10.75 -14.96
C TYR A 465 13.65 -10.72 -13.45
N GLN A 466 13.80 -9.56 -12.80
CA GLN A 466 13.40 -9.39 -11.40
C GLN A 466 11.90 -9.60 -11.21
N PHE A 467 11.05 -9.08 -12.10
CA PHE A 467 9.60 -9.34 -12.06
C PHE A 467 9.31 -10.85 -12.15
N TRP A 468 10.02 -11.59 -13.01
CA TRP A 468 9.88 -13.04 -13.10
C TRP A 468 10.20 -13.75 -11.79
N ARG A 469 11.28 -13.34 -11.10
CA ARG A 469 11.68 -13.92 -9.81
C ARG A 469 10.73 -13.58 -8.67
N ILE A 470 9.97 -12.49 -8.77
CA ILE A 470 9.01 -12.05 -7.76
C ILE A 470 7.63 -12.67 -8.03
N SER A 471 7.07 -12.45 -9.21
CA SER A 471 5.78 -12.99 -9.63
C SER A 471 5.74 -13.19 -11.15
N PRO A 472 5.81 -14.43 -11.65
CA PRO A 472 5.77 -14.72 -13.10
C PRO A 472 4.54 -14.15 -13.81
N LEU A 473 3.40 -14.05 -13.12
CA LEU A 473 2.17 -13.52 -13.71
C LEU A 473 2.27 -12.04 -14.06
N GLU A 474 3.06 -11.25 -13.31
CA GLU A 474 3.26 -9.82 -13.59
C GLU A 474 4.05 -9.59 -14.88
N VAL A 475 4.92 -10.53 -15.26
CA VAL A 475 5.65 -10.48 -16.53
C VAL A 475 4.69 -10.59 -17.72
N PHE A 476 3.68 -11.44 -17.63
CA PHE A 476 2.64 -11.54 -18.67
C PHE A 476 1.82 -10.26 -18.76
N ILE A 477 1.47 -9.63 -17.62
CA ILE A 477 0.77 -8.34 -17.60
C ILE A 477 1.64 -7.27 -18.28
N PHE A 478 2.94 -7.23 -17.96
CA PHE A 478 3.87 -6.28 -18.56
C PHE A 478 3.91 -6.42 -20.09
N PHE A 479 4.13 -7.63 -20.61
CA PHE A 479 4.19 -7.86 -22.06
C PHE A 479 2.84 -7.63 -22.74
N ALA A 480 1.71 -8.03 -22.12
CA ALA A 480 0.39 -7.73 -22.65
C ALA A 480 0.18 -6.21 -22.82
N GLY A 481 0.60 -5.40 -21.85
CA GLY A 481 0.56 -3.95 -21.94
C GLY A 481 1.41 -3.37 -23.08
N VAL A 482 2.66 -3.83 -23.19
CA VAL A 482 3.58 -3.38 -24.25
C VAL A 482 3.04 -3.76 -25.64
N ILE A 483 2.57 -5.00 -25.80
CA ILE A 483 2.00 -5.49 -27.06
C ILE A 483 0.76 -4.68 -27.44
N VAL A 484 -0.21 -4.52 -26.53
CA VAL A 484 -1.44 -3.75 -26.83
C VAL A 484 -1.10 -2.29 -27.17
N THR A 485 -0.12 -1.70 -26.49
CA THR A 485 0.36 -0.33 -26.80
C THR A 485 0.92 -0.22 -28.23
N VAL A 486 1.68 -1.22 -28.68
CA VAL A 486 2.31 -1.21 -30.01
C VAL A 486 1.30 -1.51 -31.12
N PHE A 487 0.37 -2.42 -30.88
CA PHE A 487 -0.58 -2.91 -31.89
C PHE A 487 -1.90 -2.13 -31.94
N SER A 488 -2.27 -1.43 -30.87
CA SER A 488 -3.51 -0.65 -30.79
C SER A 488 -3.22 0.81 -30.48
N SER A 489 -3.32 1.21 -29.22
CA SER A 489 -3.06 2.57 -28.76
C SER A 489 -2.48 2.56 -27.35
N ILE A 490 -1.87 3.67 -26.96
CA ILE A 490 -1.26 3.82 -25.64
C ILE A 490 -2.30 3.70 -24.53
N GLU A 491 -3.50 4.26 -24.74
CA GLU A 491 -4.61 4.22 -23.77
C GLU A 491 -5.08 2.78 -23.53
N ASN A 492 -5.25 2.01 -24.61
CA ASN A 492 -5.68 0.60 -24.52
C ASN A 492 -4.65 -0.25 -23.77
N GLY A 493 -3.34 0.02 -23.94
CA GLY A 493 -2.29 -0.65 -23.18
C GLY A 493 -2.39 -0.41 -21.68
N ILE A 494 -2.73 0.81 -21.28
CA ILE A 494 -2.99 1.15 -19.87
C ILE A 494 -4.23 0.42 -19.36
N TYR A 495 -5.34 0.46 -20.09
CA TYR A 495 -6.57 -0.21 -19.66
C TYR A 495 -6.36 -1.71 -19.44
N VAL A 496 -5.65 -2.38 -20.36
CA VAL A 496 -5.37 -3.81 -20.22
C VAL A 496 -4.50 -4.09 -19.00
N THR A 497 -3.42 -3.35 -18.80
CA THR A 497 -2.50 -3.61 -17.67
C THR A 497 -3.14 -3.34 -16.32
N VAL A 498 -3.86 -2.24 -16.17
CA VAL A 498 -4.56 -1.89 -14.92
C VAL A 498 -5.70 -2.87 -14.65
N SER A 499 -6.52 -3.19 -15.67
CA SER A 499 -7.66 -4.10 -15.49
C SER A 499 -7.22 -5.52 -15.15
N VAL A 500 -6.18 -6.05 -15.81
CA VAL A 500 -5.66 -7.39 -15.51
C VAL A 500 -4.98 -7.42 -14.14
N SER A 501 -4.25 -6.36 -13.75
CA SER A 501 -3.69 -6.26 -12.39
C SER A 501 -4.79 -6.24 -11.32
N ALA A 502 -5.85 -5.45 -11.53
CA ALA A 502 -6.99 -5.37 -10.63
C ALA A 502 -7.77 -6.70 -10.57
N ALA A 503 -7.97 -7.36 -11.71
CA ALA A 503 -8.60 -8.67 -11.77
C ALA A 503 -7.79 -9.73 -11.02
N MET A 504 -6.45 -9.69 -11.12
CA MET A 504 -5.57 -10.59 -10.36
C MET A 504 -5.65 -10.33 -8.86
N PHE A 505 -5.65 -9.06 -8.44
CA PHE A 505 -5.85 -8.67 -7.04
C PHE A 505 -7.21 -9.18 -6.51
N GLY A 506 -8.30 -8.91 -7.26
CA GLY A 506 -9.63 -9.39 -6.92
C GLY A 506 -9.72 -10.91 -6.87
N PHE A 507 -9.11 -11.62 -7.82
CA PHE A 507 -9.10 -13.09 -7.83
C PHE A 507 -8.42 -13.65 -6.57
N ARG A 508 -7.29 -13.09 -6.15
CA ARG A 508 -6.60 -13.51 -4.90
C ARG A 508 -7.46 -13.25 -3.67
N ALA A 509 -8.11 -12.09 -3.60
CA ALA A 509 -8.99 -11.73 -2.49
C ALA A 509 -10.25 -12.61 -2.41
N PHE A 510 -10.87 -12.93 -3.56
CA PHE A 510 -12.13 -13.68 -3.63
C PHE A 510 -11.92 -15.19 -3.42
N LYS A 511 -10.77 -15.73 -3.89
CA LYS A 511 -10.40 -17.15 -3.72
C LYS A 511 -9.46 -17.39 -2.54
N ALA A 512 -9.41 -16.46 -1.59
CA ALA A 512 -8.65 -16.63 -0.36
C ALA A 512 -9.16 -17.87 0.42
N LYS A 513 -8.25 -18.68 0.96
CA LYS A 513 -8.56 -19.96 1.61
C LYS A 513 -8.07 -19.97 3.03
N GLY A 514 -8.93 -20.40 3.96
CA GLY A 514 -8.55 -20.52 5.35
C GLY A 514 -7.82 -21.83 5.57
N ARG A 515 -7.14 -21.90 6.70
CA ARG A 515 -6.32 -23.06 7.05
C ARG A 515 -6.69 -23.54 8.46
N PHE A 516 -6.73 -24.85 8.63
CA PHE A 516 -6.81 -25.45 9.96
C PHE A 516 -5.43 -25.51 10.58
N MET A 517 -5.34 -25.16 11.86
CA MET A 517 -4.09 -25.18 12.61
C MET A 517 -4.02 -26.42 13.50
N GLY A 518 -2.84 -27.05 13.53
CA GLY A 518 -2.46 -28.05 14.53
C GLY A 518 -1.47 -27.46 15.53
N ARG A 519 -1.34 -28.11 16.69
CA ARG A 519 -0.45 -27.70 17.76
C ARG A 519 0.93 -28.33 17.57
N ALA A 520 1.97 -27.50 17.63
CA ALA A 520 3.36 -27.93 17.74
C ALA A 520 3.97 -27.39 19.04
N LYS A 521 4.77 -28.20 19.72
CA LYS A 521 5.61 -27.75 20.83
C LYS A 521 6.95 -27.33 20.27
N ILE A 522 7.34 -26.08 20.49
CA ILE A 522 8.62 -25.53 20.05
C ILE A 522 9.48 -25.12 21.23
N HIS A 523 10.78 -25.26 21.07
CA HIS A 523 11.79 -24.72 21.97
C HIS A 523 12.49 -23.55 21.29
N SER A 524 12.74 -22.47 22.03
CA SER A 524 13.52 -21.35 21.50
C SER A 524 15.01 -21.65 21.66
N VAL A 525 15.80 -21.47 20.60
CA VAL A 525 17.26 -21.70 20.60
C VAL A 525 17.95 -20.38 20.28
N VAL A 526 19.00 -20.02 21.03
CA VAL A 526 19.90 -18.90 20.70
C VAL A 526 21.28 -19.48 20.41
N GLY A 527 21.74 -19.34 19.17
CA GLY A 527 22.97 -20.00 18.69
C GLY A 527 22.79 -21.52 18.67
N ASP A 528 23.66 -22.24 19.38
CA ASP A 528 23.61 -23.72 19.51
C ASP A 528 23.03 -24.17 20.86
N HIS A 529 22.52 -23.25 21.69
CA HIS A 529 21.97 -23.55 23.02
C HIS A 529 20.47 -23.31 23.07
N LEU A 530 19.72 -24.30 23.58
CA LEU A 530 18.32 -24.13 23.96
C LEU A 530 18.26 -23.03 25.03
N LEU A 531 17.37 -22.05 24.83
CA LEU A 531 17.05 -21.07 25.86
C LEU A 531 16.35 -21.79 27.00
N ASP A 532 17.10 -22.16 28.02
CA ASP A 532 16.55 -22.58 29.29
C ASP A 532 16.53 -21.36 30.23
N PRO A 533 15.35 -20.77 30.53
CA PRO A 533 15.27 -19.62 31.43
C PRO A 533 15.75 -19.93 32.87
N SER A 534 15.97 -21.21 33.20
CA SER A 534 16.44 -21.64 34.53
C SER A 534 17.96 -21.91 34.61
N ALA A 535 18.70 -21.78 33.51
CA ALA A 535 20.11 -22.21 33.44
C ALA A 535 21.16 -21.09 33.61
N GLU A 536 20.83 -19.92 34.15
CA GLU A 536 21.85 -18.89 34.43
C GLU A 536 22.74 -19.21 35.65
N ASN A 537 22.51 -20.32 36.37
CA ASN A 537 23.19 -20.56 37.66
C ASN A 537 24.11 -21.78 37.77
N LYS A 538 24.51 -22.46 36.69
CA LYS A 538 25.57 -23.49 36.79
C LYS A 538 26.54 -23.46 35.61
N ARG A 539 27.62 -22.70 35.77
CA ARG A 539 28.89 -22.96 35.07
C ARG A 539 29.59 -24.13 35.75
N ASP A 540 29.35 -25.33 35.25
CA ASP A 540 30.20 -26.50 35.53
C ASP A 540 30.71 -27.05 34.19
N PRO A 541 32.00 -26.88 33.85
CA PRO A 541 32.57 -27.39 32.61
C PRO A 541 32.91 -28.87 32.81
N GLY A 542 31.98 -29.79 32.54
CA GLY A 542 32.34 -31.21 32.61
C GLY A 542 31.26 -32.27 32.42
N ALA A 543 29.97 -31.94 32.30
CA ALA A 543 28.95 -32.97 32.16
C ALA A 543 27.98 -32.66 31.02
N ARG A 544 28.09 -33.42 29.91
CA ARG A 544 26.98 -33.65 28.99
C ARG A 544 25.90 -34.43 29.76
N LYS A 545 25.04 -33.72 30.46
CA LYS A 545 23.76 -34.28 30.90
C LYS A 545 22.78 -34.15 29.75
N SER A 546 22.10 -35.25 29.44
CA SER A 546 20.91 -35.27 28.60
C SER A 546 19.95 -34.16 29.07
N PRO A 547 19.30 -33.43 28.15
CA PRO A 547 18.44 -32.31 28.50
C PRO A 547 17.30 -32.85 29.36
N GLN A 548 17.37 -32.57 30.66
CA GLN A 548 16.29 -32.86 31.57
C GLN A 548 15.25 -31.77 31.32
N GLU A 549 14.11 -32.17 30.76
CA GLU A 549 13.02 -31.31 30.30
C GLU A 549 12.58 -30.30 31.37
N SER A 550 13.10 -29.08 31.31
CA SER A 550 12.50 -27.93 31.97
C SER A 550 11.29 -27.50 31.13
N GLN A 551 10.08 -27.74 31.65
CA GLN A 551 8.81 -27.36 31.01
C GLN A 551 8.73 -25.85 30.70
N ASP A 552 9.57 -25.02 31.34
CA ASP A 552 9.60 -23.56 31.18
C ASP A 552 10.23 -23.07 29.86
N SER A 553 10.92 -23.93 29.09
CA SER A 553 11.48 -23.55 27.76
C SER A 553 10.55 -23.89 26.57
N MET A 554 9.40 -24.51 26.85
CA MET A 554 8.48 -25.01 25.83
C MET A 554 7.35 -24.03 25.57
N ARG A 555 7.15 -23.65 24.30
CA ARG A 555 5.99 -22.85 23.88
C ARG A 555 5.14 -23.62 22.88
N ASN A 556 3.82 -23.58 23.05
CA ASN A 556 2.89 -24.05 22.05
C ASN A 556 2.78 -23.03 20.91
N ILE A 557 2.91 -23.50 19.68
CA ILE A 557 2.62 -22.73 18.46
C ILE A 557 1.59 -23.47 17.61
N PHE A 558 0.83 -22.71 16.84
CA PHE A 558 -0.21 -23.23 15.96
C PHE A 558 0.22 -23.06 14.51
N LEU A 559 0.46 -24.18 13.83
CA LEU A 559 0.92 -24.25 12.44
C LEU A 559 -0.14 -24.88 11.53
N PRO A 560 -0.20 -24.52 10.24
CA PRO A 560 -1.14 -25.13 9.30
C PRO A 560 -0.89 -26.62 9.12
N ILE A 561 -1.96 -27.42 9.23
CA ILE A 561 -1.90 -28.88 9.08
C ILE A 561 -1.38 -29.31 7.68
N ASP A 562 -1.54 -28.44 6.68
CA ASP A 562 -1.12 -28.72 5.30
C ASP A 562 0.33 -28.31 4.97
N HIS A 563 1.05 -27.69 5.91
CA HIS A 563 2.41 -27.16 5.75
C HIS A 563 2.65 -26.28 4.51
N ARG A 564 1.59 -25.75 3.87
CA ARG A 564 1.69 -24.90 2.66
C ARG A 564 2.19 -23.48 2.93
N ASP A 565 2.50 -23.17 4.18
CA ASP A 565 3.17 -21.94 4.61
C ASP A 565 4.70 -22.03 4.47
N GLY A 566 5.24 -23.20 4.11
CA GLY A 566 6.69 -23.44 4.05
C GLY A 566 7.27 -23.90 5.38
N SER A 567 6.44 -24.25 6.37
CA SER A 567 6.89 -24.95 7.58
C SER A 567 7.44 -26.33 7.25
N ASN A 568 8.34 -26.84 8.10
CA ASN A 568 8.99 -28.13 7.88
C ASN A 568 7.94 -29.28 7.93
N PRO A 569 7.74 -30.05 6.84
CA PRO A 569 6.74 -31.11 6.79
C PRO A 569 7.07 -32.32 7.68
N LEU A 570 8.29 -32.37 8.24
CA LEU A 570 8.68 -33.40 9.21
C LEU A 570 8.14 -33.13 10.62
N ILE A 571 7.61 -31.92 10.89
CA ILE A 571 7.04 -31.58 12.19
C ILE A 571 5.63 -32.16 12.25
N GLU A 572 5.43 -33.22 13.02
CA GLU A 572 4.10 -33.77 13.26
C GLU A 572 3.28 -32.79 14.12
N LEU A 573 2.11 -32.42 13.59
CA LEU A 573 1.20 -31.51 14.26
C LEU A 573 0.14 -32.32 15.02
N GLU A 574 0.02 -32.04 16.30
CA GLU A 574 -1.01 -32.64 17.15
C GLU A 574 -2.34 -31.91 16.97
N ASP A 575 -3.45 -32.65 16.86
CA ASP A 575 -4.76 -32.03 17.01
C ASP A 575 -4.90 -31.50 18.44
N PRO A 576 -5.35 -30.24 18.63
CA PRO A 576 -5.36 -29.61 19.96
C PRO A 576 -6.24 -30.38 20.95
N TYR A 577 -7.38 -30.89 20.50
CA TYR A 577 -8.26 -31.81 21.21
C TYR A 577 -9.31 -32.41 20.26
N PRO A 578 -9.74 -33.68 20.42
CA PRO A 578 -10.79 -34.28 19.59
C PRO A 578 -12.10 -33.49 19.66
N GLY A 579 -12.52 -32.91 18.52
CA GLY A 579 -13.72 -32.10 18.41
C GLY A 579 -13.53 -30.60 18.65
N ILE A 580 -12.29 -30.12 18.84
CA ILE A 580 -11.94 -28.69 18.84
C ILE A 580 -11.12 -28.36 17.59
N PHE A 581 -11.58 -27.37 16.82
CA PHE A 581 -10.89 -26.93 15.59
C PHE A 581 -10.40 -25.50 15.71
N ILE A 582 -9.15 -25.27 15.30
CA ILE A 582 -8.58 -23.92 15.17
C ILE A 582 -8.53 -23.59 13.69
N TYR A 583 -9.19 -22.50 13.28
CA TYR A 583 -9.26 -22.04 11.90
C TYR A 583 -8.72 -20.63 11.77
N ARG A 584 -7.71 -20.46 10.91
CA ARG A 584 -7.07 -19.17 10.63
C ARG A 584 -7.48 -18.66 9.24
N PHE A 585 -7.98 -17.43 9.20
CA PHE A 585 -8.22 -16.73 7.94
C PHE A 585 -6.89 -16.34 7.28
N SER A 586 -6.80 -16.48 5.96
CA SER A 586 -5.59 -16.08 5.21
C SER A 586 -5.56 -14.58 4.88
N GLU A 587 -6.72 -13.98 4.67
CA GLU A 587 -6.93 -12.58 4.33
C GLU A 587 -8.21 -12.06 5.05
N GLY A 588 -8.66 -10.84 4.72
CA GLY A 588 -9.86 -10.25 5.32
C GLY A 588 -11.13 -11.09 5.09
N PHE A 589 -12.04 -11.08 6.06
CA PHE A 589 -13.29 -11.86 6.04
C PHE A 589 -14.48 -10.99 5.65
N ASN A 590 -14.76 -10.93 4.35
CA ASN A 590 -15.74 -10.03 3.74
C ASN A 590 -16.68 -10.78 2.78
N TYR A 591 -17.74 -10.13 2.30
CA TYR A 591 -18.77 -10.71 1.43
C TYR A 591 -18.26 -11.48 0.20
N PRO A 592 -17.13 -11.12 -0.47
CA PRO A 592 -16.70 -11.87 -1.66
C PRO A 592 -16.10 -13.25 -1.32
N ASN A 593 -15.53 -13.42 -0.14
CA ASN A 593 -14.82 -14.63 0.26
C ASN A 593 -15.44 -15.37 1.45
N ALA A 594 -16.45 -14.77 2.11
CA ALA A 594 -17.10 -15.35 3.28
C ALA A 594 -17.65 -16.76 3.04
N ASN A 595 -18.38 -16.97 1.94
CA ASN A 595 -18.87 -18.30 1.56
C ASN A 595 -17.71 -19.29 1.37
N HIS A 596 -16.67 -18.88 0.65
CA HIS A 596 -15.56 -19.80 0.37
C HIS A 596 -14.85 -20.28 1.64
N TYR A 597 -14.64 -19.38 2.61
CA TYR A 597 -14.07 -19.73 3.91
C TYR A 597 -14.99 -20.67 4.71
N LEU A 598 -16.27 -20.33 4.82
CA LEU A 598 -17.21 -21.02 5.70
C LEU A 598 -17.71 -22.36 5.13
N ASP A 599 -17.82 -22.49 3.81
CA ASP A 599 -18.07 -23.76 3.14
C ASP A 599 -16.92 -24.74 3.40
N GLN A 600 -15.68 -24.27 3.21
CA GLN A 600 -14.48 -25.08 3.50
C GLN A 600 -14.41 -25.48 4.98
N LEU A 601 -14.75 -24.56 5.90
CA LEU A 601 -14.79 -24.81 7.34
C LEU A 601 -15.81 -25.91 7.66
N SER A 602 -17.06 -25.75 7.23
CA SER A 602 -18.15 -26.68 7.51
C SER A 602 -17.92 -28.07 6.88
N GLU A 603 -17.49 -28.13 5.61
CA GLU A 603 -17.16 -29.38 4.92
C GLU A 603 -16.07 -30.16 5.66
N SER A 604 -15.01 -29.47 6.09
CA SER A 604 -13.91 -30.09 6.83
C SER A 604 -14.34 -30.59 8.21
N ILE A 605 -15.20 -29.83 8.91
CA ILE A 605 -15.76 -30.22 10.20
C ILE A 605 -16.64 -31.47 10.04
N PHE A 606 -17.56 -31.50 9.05
CA PHE A 606 -18.43 -32.66 8.82
C PHE A 606 -17.65 -33.91 8.38
N ALA A 607 -16.53 -33.74 7.68
CA ALA A 607 -15.65 -34.85 7.33
C ALA A 607 -14.96 -35.44 8.58
N LYS A 608 -14.51 -34.59 9.51
CA LYS A 608 -13.71 -34.99 10.68
C LYS A 608 -14.51 -35.30 11.95
N THR A 609 -15.79 -34.94 12.02
CA THR A 609 -16.65 -35.16 13.20
C THR A 609 -17.84 -36.05 12.88
N ARG A 610 -18.47 -36.58 13.94
CA ARG A 610 -19.79 -37.22 13.89
C ARG A 610 -20.82 -36.37 14.62
N ARG A 611 -22.10 -36.61 14.32
CA ARG A 611 -23.20 -36.01 15.08
C ARG A 611 -23.26 -36.53 16.51
N THR A 612 -23.65 -35.67 17.44
CA THR A 612 -23.82 -36.02 18.86
C THR A 612 -25.00 -36.98 19.05
N ASN A 613 -26.13 -36.74 18.39
CA ASN A 613 -27.27 -37.66 18.37
C ASN A 613 -27.55 -38.19 16.95
N PRO A 614 -27.11 -39.43 16.61
CA PRO A 614 -27.40 -40.07 15.33
C PRO A 614 -28.89 -40.36 15.09
N ALA A 615 -29.71 -40.40 16.15
CA ALA A 615 -31.14 -40.72 16.13
C ALA A 615 -32.02 -39.49 16.41
N GLY A 616 -31.55 -38.27 16.10
CA GLY A 616 -32.23 -37.02 16.43
C GLY A 616 -33.62 -36.80 15.81
N TYR A 617 -34.04 -37.62 14.84
CA TYR A 617 -35.35 -37.51 14.19
C TYR A 617 -36.26 -38.67 14.58
N SER A 618 -37.41 -38.34 15.17
CA SER A 618 -38.42 -39.30 15.64
C SER A 618 -39.01 -40.16 14.52
N ARG A 619 -39.15 -39.62 13.30
CA ARG A 619 -39.66 -40.34 12.13
C ARG A 619 -38.66 -40.25 10.99
N LEU A 620 -38.62 -41.31 10.16
CA LEU A 620 -37.76 -41.36 8.97
C LEU A 620 -38.05 -40.21 7.99
N GLY A 621 -39.31 -39.75 7.92
CA GLY A 621 -39.75 -38.63 7.06
C GLY A 621 -39.39 -37.24 7.59
N ASP A 622 -39.04 -37.10 8.87
CA ASP A 622 -38.60 -35.82 9.46
C ASP A 622 -37.11 -35.56 9.18
N ARG A 623 -36.40 -36.54 8.60
CA ARG A 623 -34.98 -36.42 8.25
C ARG A 623 -34.81 -35.53 7.02
N PRO A 624 -33.91 -34.54 7.05
CA PRO A 624 -33.65 -33.72 5.89
C PRO A 624 -32.94 -34.55 4.80
N TRP A 625 -33.17 -34.20 3.53
CA TRP A 625 -32.65 -34.96 2.38
C TRP A 625 -31.12 -35.05 2.32
N ASN A 626 -30.42 -34.11 2.94
CA ASN A 626 -28.97 -34.05 3.04
C ASN A 626 -28.40 -34.88 4.21
N ASP A 627 -29.25 -35.62 4.92
CA ASP A 627 -28.91 -36.57 5.96
C ASP A 627 -29.33 -37.98 5.52
N PRO A 628 -28.47 -38.72 4.79
CA PRO A 628 -28.86 -40.01 4.24
C PRO A 628 -29.18 -41.06 5.31
N GLY A 629 -28.69 -40.89 6.54
CA GLY A 629 -28.84 -41.84 7.64
C GLY A 629 -28.47 -43.29 7.26
N PRO A 630 -28.76 -44.28 8.14
CA PRO A 630 -28.72 -45.67 7.74
C PRO A 630 -29.88 -45.99 6.77
N ARG A 631 -29.59 -46.81 5.74
CA ARG A 631 -30.60 -47.31 4.79
C ARG A 631 -31.72 -48.05 5.53
N ARG A 632 -32.94 -47.98 5.01
CA ARG A 632 -34.15 -48.61 5.56
C ARG A 632 -33.86 -50.09 5.93
N GLY A 633 -33.98 -50.43 7.21
CA GLY A 633 -33.80 -51.81 7.72
C GLY A 633 -32.39 -52.18 8.22
N LYS A 634 -31.43 -51.24 8.27
CA LYS A 634 -30.15 -51.43 8.99
C LYS A 634 -30.16 -50.68 10.31
N ASP A 635 -29.76 -51.34 11.40
CA ASP A 635 -29.53 -50.69 12.69
C ASP A 635 -28.35 -49.71 12.64
N THR A 636 -28.40 -48.67 13.48
CA THR A 636 -27.44 -47.55 13.61
C THR A 636 -26.06 -47.97 14.16
N THR A 637 -25.71 -49.25 14.14
CA THR A 637 -24.58 -49.85 14.88
C THR A 637 -23.31 -50.01 14.06
N GLU A 638 -22.99 -49.09 13.16
CA GLU A 638 -21.59 -48.85 12.80
C GLU A 638 -21.11 -47.71 13.71
N ALA A 639 -20.32 -48.06 14.73
CA ALA A 639 -19.77 -47.09 15.67
C ALA A 639 -18.79 -46.16 14.93
N ASP A 640 -19.31 -45.06 14.38
CA ASP A 640 -18.51 -44.01 13.75
C ASP A 640 -17.47 -43.53 14.76
N ALA A 641 -16.18 -43.82 14.54
CA ALA A 641 -15.11 -43.56 15.50
C ALA A 641 -14.72 -42.07 15.59
N ARG A 642 -15.31 -41.19 14.77
CA ARG A 642 -15.01 -39.76 14.76
C ARG A 642 -15.49 -39.07 16.05
N PRO A 643 -14.81 -38.01 16.52
CA PRO A 643 -15.25 -37.25 17.69
C PRO A 643 -16.50 -36.42 17.41
N THR A 644 -17.25 -36.07 18.45
CA THR A 644 -18.33 -35.07 18.37
C THR A 644 -17.74 -33.66 18.34
N LEU A 645 -18.44 -32.72 17.69
CA LEU A 645 -18.02 -31.32 17.63
C LEU A 645 -18.27 -30.63 18.97
N LYS A 646 -17.24 -29.99 19.55
CA LYS A 646 -17.32 -29.31 20.85
C LYS A 646 -17.15 -27.79 20.75
N ALA A 647 -16.10 -27.34 20.07
CA ALA A 647 -15.77 -25.92 19.99
C ALA A 647 -15.01 -25.56 18.70
N ILE A 648 -15.14 -24.32 18.27
CA ILE A 648 -14.45 -23.75 17.11
C ILE A 648 -13.74 -22.47 17.56
N ILE A 649 -12.45 -22.40 17.25
CA ILE A 649 -11.60 -21.25 17.54
C ILE A 649 -11.26 -20.58 16.20
N LEU A 650 -11.73 -19.35 16.03
CA LEU A 650 -11.42 -18.52 14.87
C LEU A 650 -10.28 -17.56 15.20
N ASP A 651 -9.17 -17.71 14.48
CA ASP A 651 -8.04 -16.78 14.52
C ASP A 651 -8.27 -15.65 13.52
N MET A 652 -8.63 -14.48 14.07
CA MET A 652 -8.98 -13.26 13.34
C MET A 652 -7.77 -12.34 13.10
N SER A 653 -6.54 -12.82 13.28
CA SER A 653 -5.32 -12.00 13.16
C SER A 653 -5.14 -11.32 11.80
N SER A 654 -5.65 -11.91 10.72
CA SER A 654 -5.64 -11.34 9.37
C SER A 654 -6.91 -10.55 9.01
N VAL A 655 -7.93 -10.57 9.87
CA VAL A 655 -9.23 -9.94 9.63
C VAL A 655 -9.27 -8.54 10.23
N ASN A 656 -9.15 -7.54 9.36
CA ASN A 656 -9.21 -6.13 9.76
C ASN A 656 -10.64 -5.63 9.97
N ASN A 657 -11.54 -6.00 9.07
CA ASN A 657 -12.94 -5.60 9.05
C ASN A 657 -13.83 -6.76 8.61
N VAL A 658 -15.12 -6.63 8.92
CA VAL A 658 -16.18 -7.56 8.55
C VAL A 658 -17.38 -6.75 8.06
N ASP A 659 -18.24 -7.39 7.28
CA ASP A 659 -19.48 -6.80 6.78
C ASP A 659 -20.70 -7.63 7.15
N LEU A 660 -21.88 -7.12 6.81
CA LEU A 660 -23.14 -7.76 7.16
C LEU A 660 -23.27 -9.17 6.56
N THR A 661 -22.84 -9.37 5.32
CA THR A 661 -22.94 -10.66 4.63
C THR A 661 -21.99 -11.67 5.26
N SER A 662 -20.75 -11.27 5.57
CA SER A 662 -19.79 -12.18 6.20
C SER A 662 -20.25 -12.62 7.60
N ILE A 663 -20.85 -11.70 8.36
CA ILE A 663 -21.42 -12.00 9.67
C ILE A 663 -22.69 -12.87 9.57
N GLN A 664 -23.58 -12.60 8.62
CA GLN A 664 -24.78 -13.41 8.43
C GLN A 664 -24.41 -14.86 8.05
N ASN A 665 -23.47 -15.05 7.12
CA ASN A 665 -23.00 -16.38 6.77
C ASN A 665 -22.42 -17.12 7.98
N LEU A 666 -21.72 -16.40 8.87
CA LEU A 666 -21.19 -16.98 10.10
C LEU A 666 -22.31 -17.41 11.06
N ILE A 667 -23.40 -16.64 11.17
CA ILE A 667 -24.61 -17.01 11.92
C ILE A 667 -25.24 -18.28 11.31
N ASP A 668 -25.33 -18.35 9.99
CA ASP A 668 -25.92 -19.49 9.30
C ASP A 668 -25.11 -20.77 9.55
N VAL A 669 -23.77 -20.68 9.50
CA VAL A 669 -22.89 -21.81 9.87
C VAL A 669 -22.97 -22.15 11.35
N ARG A 670 -23.06 -21.17 12.26
CA ARG A 670 -23.35 -21.45 13.68
C ARG A 670 -24.62 -22.27 13.83
N ASN A 671 -25.72 -21.82 13.26
CA ASN A 671 -27.01 -22.51 13.34
C ASN A 671 -26.95 -23.91 12.70
N GLN A 672 -26.18 -24.08 11.63
CA GLN A 672 -25.98 -25.38 10.98
C GLN A 672 -25.17 -26.33 11.87
N LEU A 673 -24.10 -25.86 12.49
CA LEU A 673 -23.22 -26.66 13.35
C LEU A 673 -23.85 -26.95 14.72
N ASP A 674 -24.63 -26.02 15.29
CA ASP A 674 -25.40 -26.26 16.51
C ASP A 674 -26.47 -27.35 16.28
N LYS A 675 -27.16 -27.33 15.13
CA LYS A 675 -28.07 -28.44 14.75
C LYS A 675 -27.34 -29.76 14.56
N TYR A 676 -26.09 -29.74 14.12
CA TYR A 676 -25.26 -30.94 13.94
C TYR A 676 -24.76 -31.51 15.28
N ALA A 677 -24.49 -30.63 16.25
CA ALA A 677 -24.01 -30.97 17.60
C ALA A 677 -25.14 -31.23 18.62
N ALA A 678 -26.40 -30.97 18.26
CA ALA A 678 -27.55 -31.14 19.14
C ALA A 678 -27.61 -32.55 19.82
N PRO A 679 -27.95 -32.63 21.13
CA PRO A 679 -28.51 -31.57 21.98
C PRO A 679 -27.49 -30.56 22.53
N ASP A 680 -26.19 -30.80 22.34
CA ASP A 680 -25.14 -29.87 22.76
C ASP A 680 -25.04 -28.67 21.79
N THR A 681 -24.55 -27.53 22.30
CA THR A 681 -24.21 -26.36 21.49
C THR A 681 -22.72 -26.30 21.20
N VAL A 682 -22.32 -25.71 20.08
CA VAL A 682 -20.90 -25.50 19.74
C VAL A 682 -20.41 -24.20 20.36
N ASP A 683 -19.28 -24.23 21.05
CA ASP A 683 -18.69 -23.01 21.62
C ASP A 683 -17.85 -22.29 20.56
N TRP A 684 -18.15 -21.01 20.31
CA TRP A 684 -17.45 -20.19 19.31
C TRP A 684 -16.50 -19.20 19.98
N HIS A 685 -15.20 -19.48 19.88
CA HIS A 685 -14.13 -18.66 20.43
C HIS A 685 -13.49 -17.83 19.32
N PHE A 686 -13.21 -16.56 19.59
CA PHE A 686 -12.52 -15.67 18.65
C PHE A 686 -11.23 -15.17 19.29
N SER A 687 -10.14 -15.19 18.54
CA SER A 687 -8.82 -14.71 18.98
C SER A 687 -8.30 -13.61 18.07
N ASN A 688 -7.40 -12.76 18.57
CA ASN A 688 -6.68 -11.76 17.79
C ASN A 688 -7.58 -10.71 17.07
N ILE A 689 -8.72 -10.33 17.64
CA ILE A 689 -9.57 -9.27 17.06
C ILE A 689 -8.99 -7.88 17.38
N ASN A 690 -8.44 -7.21 16.38
CA ASN A 690 -7.83 -5.89 16.53
C ASN A 690 -8.81 -4.71 16.38
N ASN A 691 -9.95 -4.90 15.70
CA ASN A 691 -10.90 -3.82 15.39
C ASN A 691 -12.15 -3.86 16.30
N ARG A 692 -12.41 -2.74 17.00
CA ARG A 692 -13.61 -2.56 17.87
C ARG A 692 -14.93 -2.72 17.11
N TRP A 693 -14.99 -2.30 15.85
CA TRP A 693 -16.19 -2.44 15.01
C TRP A 693 -16.44 -3.89 14.63
N THR A 694 -15.39 -4.68 14.37
CA THR A 694 -15.51 -6.12 14.13
C THR A 694 -16.03 -6.84 15.38
N LYS A 695 -15.50 -6.52 16.57
CA LYS A 695 -16.03 -7.05 17.83
C LYS A 695 -17.49 -6.69 18.04
N ARG A 696 -17.88 -5.44 17.75
CA ARG A 696 -19.27 -4.98 17.84
C ARG A 696 -20.18 -5.77 16.88
N ALA A 697 -19.75 -6.00 15.65
CA ALA A 697 -20.53 -6.76 14.67
C ALA A 697 -20.74 -8.22 15.11
N LEU A 698 -19.68 -8.88 15.59
CA LEU A 698 -19.76 -10.23 16.15
C LEU A 698 -20.67 -10.28 17.39
N ALA A 699 -20.53 -9.32 18.29
CA ALA A 699 -21.39 -9.21 19.47
C ALA A 699 -22.85 -8.92 19.13
N ALA A 700 -23.12 -8.12 18.09
CA ALA A 700 -24.49 -7.89 17.61
C ALA A 700 -25.12 -9.18 17.04
N ALA A 701 -24.31 -10.06 16.44
CA ALA A 701 -24.73 -11.37 15.96
C ALA A 701 -24.86 -12.45 17.06
N GLY A 702 -24.63 -12.10 18.33
CA GLY A 702 -24.70 -13.02 19.46
C GLY A 702 -23.42 -13.83 19.73
N PHE A 703 -22.33 -13.55 19.03
CA PHE A 703 -21.02 -14.12 19.35
C PHE A 703 -20.35 -13.37 20.51
N GLY A 704 -19.39 -14.01 21.18
CA GLY A 704 -18.73 -13.40 22.35
C GLY A 704 -19.48 -13.59 23.67
N TYR A 705 -20.66 -14.21 23.64
CA TYR A 705 -21.48 -14.57 24.79
C TYR A 705 -21.67 -16.08 24.87
N TYR A 706 -22.12 -16.57 26.02
CA TYR A 706 -22.48 -17.96 26.20
C TYR A 706 -23.80 -18.28 25.49
N SER A 707 -23.89 -19.49 24.94
CA SER A 707 -25.17 -20.06 24.55
C SER A 707 -25.90 -20.53 25.83
N PRO A 708 -27.12 -20.05 26.12
CA PRO A 708 -27.88 -20.53 27.26
C PRO A 708 -28.23 -22.02 27.09
N GLU A 709 -27.99 -22.82 28.14
CA GLU A 709 -28.43 -24.22 28.18
C GLU A 709 -29.95 -24.29 28.34
N PRO A 710 -30.65 -25.28 27.73
CA PRO A 710 -32.09 -25.44 27.92
C PRO A 710 -32.42 -25.72 29.40
N ASP A 711 -33.48 -25.06 29.89
CA ASP A 711 -33.93 -24.80 31.28
C ASP A 711 -34.02 -26.00 32.30
N ASN A 712 -33.42 -27.16 32.03
CA ASN A 712 -33.48 -28.34 32.90
C ASN A 712 -32.11 -29.02 33.18
N SER A 713 -30.98 -28.46 32.75
CA SER A 713 -29.65 -28.89 33.25
C SER A 713 -29.36 -28.20 34.59
N GLY A 714 -28.97 -28.97 35.61
CA GLY A 714 -28.61 -28.41 36.93
C GLY A 714 -27.51 -27.34 36.85
N LEU A 715 -27.37 -26.53 37.91
CA LEU A 715 -26.39 -25.43 38.03
C LEU A 715 -24.93 -25.88 37.77
N HIS A 716 -24.53 -26.01 36.50
CA HIS A 716 -23.16 -26.30 36.10
C HIS A 716 -22.43 -24.98 35.80
N ARG A 717 -21.68 -24.50 36.81
CA ARG A 717 -20.97 -23.22 36.81
C ARG A 717 -19.90 -23.16 35.70
N TRP A 718 -20.12 -22.33 34.68
CA TRP A 718 -19.16 -22.04 33.62
C TRP A 718 -17.86 -21.41 34.18
N LYS A 719 -16.69 -21.78 33.64
CA LYS A 719 -15.37 -21.30 34.10
C LYS A 719 -14.74 -20.33 33.08
N PRO A 720 -14.81 -19.01 33.32
CA PRO A 720 -14.07 -18.05 32.52
C PRO A 720 -12.56 -18.21 32.66
N ILE A 721 -11.85 -18.11 31.55
CA ILE A 721 -10.42 -17.82 31.55
C ILE A 721 -10.25 -16.42 30.97
N PHE A 722 -9.64 -15.54 31.74
CA PHE A 722 -9.35 -14.17 31.34
C PHE A 722 -7.85 -13.92 31.37
N SER A 723 -7.32 -13.29 30.33
CA SER A 723 -5.94 -12.80 30.31
C SER A 723 -5.83 -11.53 31.14
N VAL A 724 -4.89 -11.49 32.08
CA VAL A 724 -4.61 -10.33 32.93
C VAL A 724 -3.23 -9.76 32.64
N ALA A 725 -3.08 -8.44 32.80
CA ALA A 725 -1.84 -7.71 32.64
C ALA A 725 -1.60 -6.77 33.82
N GLU A 726 -0.33 -6.52 34.14
CA GLU A 726 0.06 -5.57 35.18
C GLU A 726 -0.02 -4.13 34.64
N ILE A 727 -0.90 -3.31 35.22
CA ILE A 727 -1.00 -1.87 35.02
C ILE A 727 0.13 -1.18 35.77
N GLY A 728 0.96 -0.44 35.04
CA GLY A 728 2.13 0.26 35.59
C GLY A 728 3.29 0.38 34.61
N GLY A 729 3.28 -0.39 33.52
CA GLY A 729 4.20 -0.21 32.39
C GLY A 729 5.68 -0.52 32.68
N ALA A 730 6.47 -0.46 31.61
CA ALA A 730 7.82 -0.98 31.45
C ALA A 730 8.88 -0.52 32.47
N ASP A 731 8.65 0.57 33.21
CA ASP A 731 9.58 1.09 34.20
C ASP A 731 9.60 0.30 35.52
N SER A 732 8.72 -0.68 35.72
CA SER A 732 8.71 -1.49 36.95
C SER A 732 9.27 -2.89 36.73
N ALA A 733 8.86 -3.62 35.69
CA ALA A 733 9.34 -4.98 35.46
C ALA A 733 10.70 -5.02 34.74
N ALA A 734 10.90 -4.19 33.71
CA ALA A 734 12.20 -4.11 33.03
C ALA A 734 13.23 -3.37 33.89
N ALA A 735 12.84 -2.30 34.60
CA ALA A 735 13.74 -1.64 35.53
C ALA A 735 14.05 -2.48 36.77
N GLU A 736 13.14 -3.32 37.26
CA GLU A 736 13.47 -4.25 38.35
C GLU A 736 14.34 -5.42 37.87
N ALA A 737 14.14 -5.89 36.64
CA ALA A 737 15.06 -6.83 35.99
C ALA A 737 16.45 -6.19 35.78
N GLU A 738 16.51 -4.93 35.35
CA GLU A 738 17.75 -4.15 35.18
C GLU A 738 18.42 -3.82 36.52
N VAL A 739 17.65 -3.51 37.57
CA VAL A 739 18.16 -3.30 38.95
C VAL A 739 18.66 -4.61 39.55
N ARG A 740 18.00 -5.75 39.30
CA ARG A 740 18.54 -7.08 39.68
C ARG A 740 19.81 -7.40 38.91
N HIS A 741 19.84 -7.14 37.62
CA HIS A 741 21.01 -7.33 36.77
C HIS A 741 22.18 -6.46 37.24
N ASN A 742 21.94 -5.18 37.53
CA ASN A 742 22.93 -4.26 38.08
C ASN A 742 23.40 -4.66 39.49
N LYS A 743 22.51 -5.16 40.36
CA LYS A 743 22.88 -5.72 41.67
C LYS A 743 23.70 -7.01 41.55
N GLN A 744 23.42 -7.85 40.57
CA GLN A 744 24.21 -9.05 40.28
C GLN A 744 25.59 -8.68 39.74
N LEU A 745 25.68 -7.70 38.85
CA LEU A 745 26.94 -7.10 38.41
C LEU A 745 27.74 -6.54 39.59
N GLN A 746 27.09 -5.79 40.49
CA GLN A 746 27.72 -5.26 41.70
C GLN A 746 28.21 -6.38 42.64
N ARG A 747 27.43 -7.45 42.80
CA ARG A 747 27.83 -8.63 43.60
C ARG A 747 28.98 -9.40 42.98
N SER A 748 29.00 -9.52 41.64
CA SER A 748 30.13 -10.12 40.94
C SER A 748 31.39 -9.26 41.03
N MET A 749 31.25 -7.93 41.02
CA MET A 749 32.37 -7.00 41.22
C MET A 749 32.87 -6.99 42.68
N SER A 750 31.99 -7.13 43.67
CA SER A 750 32.40 -7.23 45.08
C SER A 750 33.05 -8.58 45.41
N GLN A 751 32.57 -9.69 44.85
CA GLN A 751 33.25 -10.99 44.98
C GLN A 751 34.64 -10.99 44.34
N GLN A 752 34.82 -10.24 43.24
CA GLN A 752 36.14 -10.04 42.63
C GLN A 752 37.07 -9.12 43.45
N HIS A 753 36.53 -8.36 44.40
CA HIS A 753 37.30 -7.51 45.31
C HIS A 753 37.69 -8.26 46.60
N ASP A 754 36.81 -9.13 47.11
CA ASP A 754 37.08 -9.95 48.31
C ASP A 754 38.16 -11.03 48.09
N ASP A 755 38.35 -11.49 46.85
CA ASP A 755 39.43 -12.44 46.51
C ASP A 755 40.85 -11.81 46.53
N ILE A 756 40.96 -10.48 46.68
CA ILE A 756 42.26 -9.77 46.79
C ILE A 756 42.67 -9.56 48.25
N GLU A 757 41.74 -9.56 49.22
CA GLU A 757 42.02 -9.26 50.64
C GLU A 757 42.02 -10.46 51.60
N ALA A 758 41.80 -11.69 51.11
CA ALA A 758 41.90 -12.90 51.94
C ALA A 758 43.35 -13.42 52.08
N GLY A 759 44.19 -12.63 52.74
CA GLY A 759 45.60 -12.96 52.96
C GLY A 759 46.16 -12.47 54.30
N ARG A 760 45.58 -12.85 55.45
CA ARG A 760 46.28 -12.95 56.77
C ARG A 760 45.39 -13.36 57.97
N GLY A 761 45.83 -14.38 58.72
CA GLY A 761 45.69 -14.53 60.20
C GLY A 761 44.34 -15.04 60.75
N VAL A 762 44.13 -16.30 61.18
CA VAL A 762 44.62 -17.11 62.33
C VAL A 762 43.73 -17.08 63.61
N ARG A 763 43.07 -18.24 63.84
CA ARG A 763 42.74 -19.06 65.05
C ARG A 763 41.84 -18.63 66.24
N ALA A 764 41.12 -19.69 66.67
CA ALA A 764 40.69 -20.13 68.03
C ALA A 764 39.42 -19.51 68.67
N GLU A 765 38.57 -20.19 69.43
CA GLU A 765 38.17 -21.60 69.69
C GLU A 765 36.95 -21.56 70.67
N GLU A 766 36.22 -22.68 70.82
CA GLU A 766 35.23 -23.05 71.89
C GLU A 766 33.82 -22.38 71.89
N GLY A 767 32.68 -23.03 72.22
CA GLY A 767 32.33 -24.38 72.69
C GLY A 767 30.98 -24.36 73.47
N GLY A 768 30.11 -25.38 73.28
CA GLY A 768 28.94 -25.74 74.13
C GLY A 768 27.64 -24.92 73.93
N GLY A 769 26.40 -25.43 73.91
CA GLY A 769 25.79 -26.72 74.29
C GLY A 769 24.52 -26.43 75.11
N GLY A 770 23.34 -26.96 74.74
CA GLY A 770 22.15 -26.95 75.61
C GLY A 770 20.79 -26.83 74.91
N ASP A 771 20.13 -27.98 74.75
CA ASP A 771 18.75 -28.20 74.29
C ASP A 771 17.71 -27.87 75.38
N GLY A 772 16.46 -27.55 75.00
CA GLY A 772 15.32 -27.68 75.91
C GLY A 772 14.05 -26.86 75.62
N SER A 773 13.10 -27.50 74.92
CA SER A 773 11.63 -27.29 74.95
C SER A 773 11.04 -26.00 74.33
N SER A 774 9.89 -25.98 73.65
CA SER A 774 9.08 -26.95 72.90
C SER A 774 7.96 -26.11 72.29
N GLU A 775 7.59 -26.42 71.03
CA GLU A 775 6.29 -26.09 70.41
C GLU A 775 5.91 -24.60 70.29
N ASP A 776 6.13 -24.00 69.12
CA ASP A 776 5.03 -23.70 68.18
C ASP A 776 5.55 -23.08 66.87
N GLY A 777 4.96 -23.44 65.73
CA GLY A 777 5.04 -22.61 64.51
C GLY A 777 5.82 -23.13 63.30
N SER A 778 6.09 -24.42 63.16
CA SER A 778 6.73 -24.98 61.93
C SER A 778 5.76 -25.31 60.78
N LEU A 779 4.49 -24.93 60.86
CA LEU A 779 3.53 -25.07 59.75
C LEU A 779 3.29 -23.77 58.96
N ASN A 780 3.71 -22.61 59.49
CA ASN A 780 3.47 -21.31 58.84
C ASN A 780 4.56 -20.84 57.87
N LYS A 781 5.68 -21.56 57.72
CA LYS A 781 6.79 -21.15 56.85
C LYS A 781 6.91 -21.94 55.54
N GLN A 782 6.10 -22.99 55.37
CA GLN A 782 6.04 -23.82 54.15
C GLN A 782 4.79 -23.56 53.30
N LEU A 783 3.86 -22.73 53.75
CA LEU A 783 2.67 -22.30 52.98
C LEU A 783 2.87 -20.96 52.23
N GLU A 784 4.02 -20.29 52.39
CA GLU A 784 4.30 -18.98 51.76
C GLU A 784 4.92 -19.05 50.35
N TYR A 785 5.14 -20.24 49.77
CA TYR A 785 5.74 -20.39 48.43
C TYR A 785 4.80 -20.94 47.34
N SER A 786 3.48 -20.74 47.51
CA SER A 786 2.50 -20.86 46.43
C SER A 786 2.42 -19.54 45.66
N LYS A 787 3.30 -19.32 44.68
CA LYS A 787 3.17 -18.21 43.71
C LYS A 787 2.15 -18.54 42.61
N ALA A 788 0.89 -18.64 43.03
CA ALA A 788 -0.26 -18.46 42.18
C ALA A 788 -1.29 -17.79 43.09
N TYR A 789 -1.49 -16.49 42.88
CA TYR A 789 -2.38 -15.61 43.66
C TYR A 789 -1.90 -15.25 45.08
N GLY A 790 -1.48 -13.99 45.24
CA GLY A 790 -1.41 -13.30 46.53
C GLY A 790 -0.02 -13.21 47.16
N GLY A 791 0.73 -12.15 46.86
CA GLY A 791 1.92 -11.76 47.62
C GLY A 791 1.97 -10.24 47.76
N VAL A 792 1.55 -9.73 48.92
CA VAL A 792 1.76 -8.33 49.29
C VAL A 792 3.22 -8.19 49.72
N ASP A 793 4.07 -7.64 48.85
CA ASP A 793 5.44 -7.31 49.22
C ASP A 793 5.46 -6.23 50.30
N ARG A 794 6.28 -6.44 51.34
CA ARG A 794 6.62 -5.49 52.41
C ARG A 794 7.39 -4.28 51.86
N LYS A 795 6.80 -3.51 50.93
CA LYS A 795 7.25 -2.19 50.47
C LYS A 795 6.22 -1.48 49.57
N GLY A 796 4.92 -1.59 49.88
CA GLY A 796 3.92 -0.56 49.55
C GLY A 796 3.73 -0.11 48.09
N LYS A 797 4.16 -0.89 47.09
CA LYS A 797 3.80 -0.68 45.68
C LYS A 797 3.38 -2.00 45.06
N SER A 798 2.11 -2.36 45.25
CA SER A 798 1.48 -3.45 44.50
C SER A 798 1.26 -2.96 43.06
N GLY A 799 1.91 -3.61 42.09
CA GLY A 799 1.55 -3.46 40.69
C GLY A 799 0.08 -3.84 40.52
N ARG A 800 -0.70 -2.96 39.92
CA ARG A 800 -2.15 -3.13 39.84
C ARG A 800 -2.45 -4.08 38.68
N ILE A 801 -3.07 -5.22 38.91
CA ILE A 801 -3.37 -6.17 37.81
C ILE A 801 -4.73 -5.80 37.21
N ALA A 802 -4.89 -5.83 35.90
CA ALA A 802 -6.18 -5.66 35.22
C ALA A 802 -6.39 -6.69 34.12
N VAL A 803 -7.66 -6.92 33.82
CA VAL A 803 -8.06 -7.79 32.71
C VAL A 803 -7.82 -7.10 31.37
N VAL A 804 -7.22 -7.80 30.41
CA VAL A 804 -6.89 -7.26 29.08
C VAL A 804 -8.13 -7.11 28.20
N GLN A 805 -9.14 -7.95 28.42
CA GLN A 805 -10.37 -8.00 27.64
C GLN A 805 -11.62 -7.77 28.50
N GLY A 806 -12.70 -7.31 27.88
CA GLY A 806 -13.93 -7.01 28.58
C GLY A 806 -14.53 -8.25 29.24
N LEU A 807 -14.80 -8.19 30.55
CA LEU A 807 -15.46 -9.27 31.31
C LEU A 807 -16.85 -9.60 30.75
N ASN A 808 -17.49 -8.64 30.08
CA ASN A 808 -18.78 -8.77 29.42
C ASN A 808 -18.74 -9.56 28.09
N ARG A 809 -17.56 -9.93 27.58
CA ARG A 809 -17.34 -10.66 26.30
C ARG A 809 -16.30 -11.79 26.46
N PRO A 810 -16.62 -12.82 27.27
CA PRO A 810 -15.76 -13.95 27.65
C PRO A 810 -15.17 -14.80 26.52
N LEU A 811 -15.83 -14.89 25.37
CA LEU A 811 -15.39 -15.74 24.25
C LEU A 811 -14.50 -15.00 23.24
N PHE A 812 -14.16 -13.75 23.53
CA PHE A 812 -13.13 -13.01 22.83
C PHE A 812 -11.83 -13.12 23.61
N HIS A 813 -10.81 -13.67 22.96
CA HIS A 813 -9.51 -14.03 23.53
C HIS A 813 -8.39 -13.20 22.92
N VAL A 814 -7.32 -12.95 23.68
CA VAL A 814 -6.18 -12.15 23.18
C VAL A 814 -5.42 -12.94 22.12
N ASP A 815 -5.21 -14.23 22.37
CA ASP A 815 -4.50 -15.15 21.49
C ASP A 815 -5.21 -16.51 21.38
N VAL A 816 -4.69 -17.34 20.47
CA VAL A 816 -5.21 -18.68 20.19
C VAL A 816 -5.00 -19.62 21.38
N THR A 817 -3.94 -19.42 22.17
CA THR A 817 -3.66 -20.26 23.34
C THR A 817 -4.70 -20.07 24.42
N ALA A 818 -5.00 -18.82 24.80
CA ALA A 818 -6.07 -18.51 25.75
C ALA A 818 -7.44 -19.01 25.26
N ALA A 819 -7.71 -18.87 23.95
CA ALA A 819 -8.91 -19.42 23.34
C ALA A 819 -8.99 -20.93 23.47
N LEU A 820 -7.88 -21.63 23.24
CA LEU A 820 -7.79 -23.09 23.36
C LEU A 820 -7.95 -23.56 24.80
N ASP A 821 -7.26 -22.94 25.75
CA ASP A 821 -7.37 -23.29 27.16
C ASP A 821 -8.80 -23.08 27.68
N SER A 822 -9.45 -22.00 27.25
CA SER A 822 -10.87 -21.74 27.55
C SER A 822 -11.79 -22.79 26.92
N ALA A 823 -11.54 -23.17 25.66
CA ALA A 823 -12.31 -24.20 24.96
C ALA A 823 -12.11 -25.59 25.61
N LEU A 824 -10.89 -25.94 26.03
CA LEU A 824 -10.55 -27.18 26.72
C LEU A 824 -11.26 -27.30 28.06
N ALA A 825 -11.23 -26.22 28.87
CA ALA A 825 -11.92 -26.19 30.16
C ALA A 825 -13.44 -26.44 30.01
N ASN A 826 -14.05 -25.95 28.93
CA ASN A 826 -15.47 -26.16 28.63
C ASN A 826 -15.75 -27.51 27.96
N ALA A 827 -14.83 -28.01 27.12
CA ALA A 827 -14.97 -29.29 26.42
C ALA A 827 -14.88 -30.50 27.36
N GLN A 828 -14.07 -30.41 28.42
CA GLN A 828 -14.00 -31.42 29.48
C GLN A 828 -15.32 -31.48 30.28
N ARG A 829 -16.00 -30.34 30.45
CA ARG A 829 -17.32 -30.26 31.09
C ARG A 829 -18.40 -31.02 30.31
N LYS A 830 -18.40 -30.94 28.97
CA LYS A 830 -19.40 -31.62 28.12
C LYS A 830 -19.19 -33.14 27.98
N SER A 831 -18.06 -33.68 28.44
CA SER A 831 -17.75 -35.11 28.39
C SER A 831 -18.01 -35.88 29.69
N HIS A 832 -18.38 -35.19 30.76
CA HIS A 832 -18.78 -35.73 32.06
C HIS A 832 -20.24 -35.43 32.29
#